data_AF-A0A959PZW2-F1
#
_entry.id   AF-A0A959PZW2-F1
#
_cell.length_a   1.000
_cell.length_b   1.000
_cell.length_c   1.000
_cell.angle_alpha   90.00
_cell.angle_beta   90.00
_cell.angle_gamma   90.00
#
_symmetry.space_group_name_H-M   'P 1'
#
loop_
_entity.id
_entity.type
_entity.pdbx_description
1 polymer ?
#
loop_
_entity_poly.entity_id
_entity_poly.type
_entity_poly.pdbx_seq_one_letter_code
_entity_poly.pdbx_strand_id
1 'polypeptide(L)'
;MTTLYKPIHLFTLLLLIVGTPRMQAQENRSIDGTLNHPLFFWGSIYSEVRNKTAPAYSDGISAPAGEDRPNPRYISNTIFQEVEKINDPLGLSAYTWAWGQFIDHDIVFTPNGEEGMHISVPSGDPWFDPTGSGQAVIPMNRADYDHSTGKSISNPRKFFNEITAFIDGSSVYGSDMERASWLRTFEGGKLKTSSGNLLPFNTIDGELQSAIDPNAPAMDMPIPNISKWFIAGDVRANENPMLTAIHTIFVREHNRLCDELIAQNPEWNDEKIYQRARKIVGGIIEAIVYEEWLPAMGVNMPEYDGYDISANPNIINEFASAAYRFGHSTVNATLTRLDESGNEISQGDIDLRDAFFNPGAILEVEGIETFLVGATTMLQNNVDCQVVDDLRNFLFGPPGAGGLDLAALNINRGRDKGVADYNSVRKSVGLPPLDAFTQMTINSRLSKNLTDVYQDINKVDLWVGVLAEDHMPKSIFGPTLMRMMIEQFHQLRVGDRYYYENDGALTPAERQEIKSTRLADVIRRNTGLEIIPDEVFKALPSNILVNRTIDGQFNNPNNNSWGAAHSRVLVRTPLAYTDGISTPAGEDRPNARVISNEIFAQTTDQADPRGLSAYTWGWGQFIDHDITLFEVLADENMDISIPAFDAYFDPQGTGTATIPMQRTAYDHTTGTDPSNPRIHTNGITAFIDGSAVYGSNKERADWLRTFALGKLKTSSGNLLPYNTVSGEQSDAIDPEAPRMEMPFPQVTTFFVAGDVRANENPFLTSIHTVFVREHNRLCDELIRDHPDWTDEMLYQRARKIVGALIEAVVYEEWLPTLGMQVKTPQGYDQTVDPGIMNVFSSAAFRYGHTTINSTLLRMDDDGITMPQGDIELRDAFFNPAVIAEVGGIEPYFAGMSTVVQQDFDCHVIDELRNFLFGAPGSGGMDLVSLNIQRGRERGLADYNSIRQAFGMDRVSSFAKISSDPILNQKFATVYGDVNRIDPWVGMLAENKLSNALFGPTAMTIIEHQFHALRDGDSFYYEWDPAFSASEVQEIKNTRLADIIRRNTGMTFIPDDVFIAQEFTTDLAEFTPNQLQFEVYPNPTTDYIEVGLKADQLDNQEDWNVEILDLYGKQVMRQVAQSRFADEKLTIEVGDMLPAGTYLLKVSRGDKIGTRQLVKL
;
A
#
# COMPACT_ATOMS: atom_id res chain seq x y z
N MET A 1 10.63 -16.44 57.95
CA MET A 1 9.54 -16.69 58.91
C MET A 1 8.94 -18.05 58.58
N THR A 2 8.94 -18.96 59.54
CA THR A 2 8.43 -20.32 59.48
C THR A 2 6.91 -20.36 59.28
N THR A 3 6.40 -21.10 58.30
CA THR A 3 4.98 -21.52 58.30
C THR A 3 4.73 -22.82 57.53
N LEU A 4 4.47 -23.87 58.31
CA LEU A 4 3.71 -25.11 58.09
C LEU A 4 3.37 -25.56 56.64
N TYR A 5 4.11 -26.56 56.15
CA TYR A 5 3.58 -27.57 55.23
C TYR A 5 2.81 -28.64 56.04
N LYS A 6 1.52 -28.83 55.72
CA LYS A 6 0.73 -30.00 56.18
C LYS A 6 0.96 -31.17 55.21
N PRO A 7 1.13 -32.41 55.69
CA PRO A 7 1.24 -33.57 54.81
C PRO A 7 -0.16 -34.11 54.48
N ILE A 8 -0.46 -34.35 53.21
CA ILE A 8 -1.59 -35.19 52.81
C ILE A 8 -1.06 -36.30 51.89
N HIS A 9 -0.68 -37.41 52.51
CA HIS A 9 -0.60 -38.73 51.87
C HIS A 9 -1.28 -39.74 52.78
N LEU A 10 -2.47 -40.20 52.37
CA LEU A 10 -2.93 -41.59 52.40
C LEU A 10 -4.43 -41.60 52.07
N PHE A 11 -4.83 -42.01 50.87
CA PHE A 11 -6.13 -42.69 50.65
C PHE A 11 -6.15 -43.37 49.28
N THR A 12 -5.43 -44.48 49.16
CA THR A 12 -5.49 -45.37 47.99
C THR A 12 -5.81 -46.78 48.45
N LEU A 13 -7.07 -47.08 48.83
CA LEU A 13 -7.64 -48.44 48.72
C LEU A 13 -9.13 -48.58 49.09
N LEU A 14 -10.03 -47.65 48.76
CA LEU A 14 -11.48 -47.93 48.98
C LEU A 14 -12.43 -47.07 48.13
N LEU A 15 -12.29 -47.06 46.81
CA LEU A 15 -13.25 -46.35 45.92
C LEU A 15 -13.42 -46.97 44.52
N LEU A 16 -13.11 -48.25 44.35
CA LEU A 16 -13.27 -48.95 43.06
C LEU A 16 -14.73 -49.35 42.71
N ILE A 17 -15.74 -48.94 43.49
CA ILE A 17 -17.15 -49.30 43.22
C ILE A 17 -18.13 -48.08 43.22
N VAL A 18 -17.67 -46.84 43.39
CA VAL A 18 -18.58 -45.65 43.45
C VAL A 18 -18.24 -44.54 42.43
N GLY A 19 -17.29 -44.76 41.51
CA GLY A 19 -16.78 -43.71 40.61
C GLY A 19 -17.60 -43.42 39.35
N THR A 20 -18.47 -44.32 38.90
CA THR A 20 -19.20 -44.17 37.63
C THR A 20 -20.29 -43.07 37.60
N PRO A 21 -21.00 -42.72 38.69
CA PRO A 21 -22.03 -41.67 38.62
C PRO A 21 -21.49 -40.24 38.61
N ARG A 22 -20.22 -40.00 38.98
CA ARG A 22 -19.66 -38.63 39.13
C ARG A 22 -19.14 -38.02 37.84
N MET A 23 -18.54 -38.78 36.92
CA MET A 23 -18.11 -38.26 35.61
C MET A 23 -19.28 -37.81 34.73
N GLN A 24 -20.44 -38.49 34.82
CA GLN A 24 -21.64 -38.13 34.05
C GLN A 24 -22.32 -36.84 34.51
N ALA A 25 -21.94 -36.27 35.67
CA ALA A 25 -22.57 -35.09 36.25
C ALA A 25 -21.78 -33.78 36.04
N GLN A 26 -20.57 -33.83 35.48
CA GLN A 26 -19.75 -32.63 35.27
C GLN A 26 -20.00 -32.03 33.88
N GLU A 27 -20.82 -30.98 33.84
CA GLU A 27 -21.20 -30.25 32.64
C GLU A 27 -20.07 -29.33 32.11
N ASN A 28 -19.33 -28.69 33.03
CA ASN A 28 -18.24 -27.77 32.71
C ASN A 28 -16.88 -28.33 33.14
N ARG A 29 -15.85 -28.13 32.30
CA ARG A 29 -14.47 -28.47 32.62
C ARG A 29 -14.03 -27.74 33.89
N SER A 30 -13.34 -28.42 34.81
CA SER A 30 -12.77 -27.75 35.98
C SER A 30 -11.64 -26.80 35.55
N ILE A 31 -11.25 -25.89 36.44
CA ILE A 31 -10.14 -24.96 36.18
C ILE A 31 -8.79 -25.71 36.20
N ASP A 32 -8.67 -26.75 37.02
CA ASP A 32 -7.45 -27.54 37.21
C ASP A 32 -7.33 -28.75 36.27
N GLY A 33 -8.27 -28.93 35.33
CA GLY A 33 -8.32 -30.04 34.39
C GLY A 33 -8.69 -31.42 34.98
N THR A 34 -8.95 -31.52 36.28
CA THR A 34 -9.37 -32.78 36.91
C THR A 34 -10.70 -33.30 36.33
N LEU A 35 -10.91 -34.62 36.42
CA LEU A 35 -12.13 -35.29 35.94
C LEU A 35 -12.42 -35.15 34.43
N ASN A 36 -11.48 -34.64 33.62
CA ASN A 36 -11.59 -34.71 32.16
C ASN A 36 -11.58 -36.18 31.68
N HIS A 37 -10.67 -36.98 32.24
CA HIS A 37 -10.45 -38.40 31.91
C HIS A 37 -10.87 -39.36 33.07
N PRO A 38 -11.30 -40.62 32.80
CA PRO A 38 -11.65 -41.59 33.85
C PRO A 38 -10.52 -41.93 34.81
N LEU A 39 -9.28 -41.87 34.31
CA LEU A 39 -8.10 -41.75 35.16
C LEU A 39 -8.01 -40.28 35.59
N PHE A 40 -8.61 -39.99 36.74
CA PHE A 40 -8.91 -38.68 37.34
C PHE A 40 -7.90 -37.54 37.09
N PHE A 41 -6.62 -37.85 36.93
CA PHE A 41 -5.46 -36.96 36.94
C PHE A 41 -4.75 -36.82 35.57
N TRP A 42 -5.23 -37.46 34.49
CA TRP A 42 -4.63 -37.25 33.17
C TRP A 42 -5.00 -35.88 32.62
N GLY A 43 -3.97 -35.13 32.20
CA GLY A 43 -4.07 -33.76 31.69
C GLY A 43 -4.38 -32.67 32.72
N SER A 44 -4.60 -33.02 34.00
CA SER A 44 -4.78 -32.02 35.06
C SER A 44 -3.46 -31.36 35.45
N ILE A 45 -3.54 -30.29 36.24
CA ILE A 45 -2.36 -29.77 36.95
C ILE A 45 -1.68 -30.89 37.76
N TYR A 46 -0.37 -30.77 37.91
CA TYR A 46 0.56 -31.74 38.51
C TYR A 46 0.56 -33.13 37.87
N SER A 47 -0.01 -33.29 36.67
CA SER A 47 0.10 -34.54 35.92
C SER A 47 1.54 -34.79 35.44
N GLU A 48 1.92 -36.06 35.32
CA GLU A 48 3.29 -36.43 34.88
C GLU A 48 3.55 -35.93 33.46
N VAL A 49 4.67 -35.22 33.26
CA VAL A 49 5.26 -34.99 31.93
C VAL A 49 5.94 -36.30 31.51
N ARG A 50 5.27 -37.05 30.64
CA ARG A 50 5.62 -38.43 30.33
C ARG A 50 6.79 -38.49 29.35
N ASN A 51 7.63 -39.52 29.43
CA ASN A 51 8.71 -39.71 28.46
C ASN A 51 8.27 -40.60 27.30
N LYS A 52 8.68 -40.26 26.08
CA LYS A 52 8.54 -41.12 24.89
C LYS A 52 9.64 -42.17 24.83
N THR A 53 10.84 -41.81 25.25
CA THR A 53 12.01 -42.69 25.39
C THR A 53 12.27 -43.03 26.86
N ALA A 54 13.17 -43.97 27.13
CA ALA A 54 13.66 -44.15 28.50
C ALA A 54 14.50 -42.92 28.89
N PRO A 55 14.34 -42.36 30.11
CA PRO A 55 15.13 -41.20 30.55
C PRO A 55 16.63 -41.45 30.43
N ALA A 56 17.34 -40.55 29.75
CA ALA A 56 18.75 -40.70 29.37
C ALA A 56 19.72 -40.06 30.36
N TYR A 57 19.36 -40.00 31.65
CA TYR A 57 20.25 -39.52 32.71
C TYR A 57 21.58 -40.27 32.71
N SER A 58 22.70 -39.58 32.95
CA SER A 58 24.05 -40.16 32.85
C SER A 58 24.29 -41.26 33.90
N ASP A 59 23.64 -41.16 35.06
CA ASP A 59 23.65 -42.18 36.12
C ASP A 59 22.42 -43.12 36.05
N GLY A 60 21.52 -42.91 35.09
CA GLY A 60 20.22 -43.59 34.99
C GLY A 60 19.21 -43.18 36.07
N ILE A 61 19.51 -42.16 36.89
CA ILE A 61 18.69 -41.74 38.04
C ILE A 61 18.28 -40.27 37.91
N SER A 62 19.24 -39.35 37.89
CA SER A 62 18.97 -37.91 37.95
C SER A 62 20.13 -37.01 37.51
N ALA A 63 21.34 -37.55 37.31
CA ALA A 63 22.46 -36.78 36.77
C ALA A 63 22.14 -36.37 35.32
N PRO A 64 22.25 -35.06 34.98
CA PRO A 64 21.89 -34.57 33.65
C PRO A 64 22.48 -35.41 32.52
N ALA A 65 21.72 -35.57 31.44
CA ALA A 65 22.13 -36.34 30.28
C ALA A 65 23.30 -35.66 29.54
N GLY A 66 24.07 -36.46 28.80
CA GLY A 66 25.07 -35.93 27.85
C GLY A 66 26.28 -35.28 28.50
N GLU A 67 26.79 -35.81 29.62
CA GLU A 67 28.07 -35.40 30.21
C GLU A 67 29.25 -35.50 29.22
N ASP A 68 29.15 -36.39 28.23
CA ASP A 68 30.13 -36.61 27.18
C ASP A 68 29.84 -35.84 25.87
N ARG A 69 28.86 -34.91 25.90
CA ARG A 69 28.49 -34.03 24.78
C ARG A 69 29.17 -32.66 24.91
N PRO A 70 29.32 -31.91 23.81
CA PRO A 70 29.97 -30.59 23.83
C PRO A 70 29.27 -29.59 24.76
N ASN A 71 30.01 -28.57 25.17
CA ASN A 71 29.51 -27.49 26.02
C ASN A 71 28.36 -26.73 25.33
N PRO A 72 27.22 -26.46 26.01
CA PRO A 72 26.06 -25.79 25.40
C PRO A 72 26.34 -24.42 24.80
N ARG A 73 27.17 -23.58 25.45
CA ARG A 73 27.54 -22.26 24.90
C ARG A 73 28.46 -22.40 23.69
N TYR A 74 29.37 -23.37 23.69
CA TYR A 74 30.19 -23.68 22.51
C TYR A 74 29.32 -24.13 21.33
N ILE A 75 28.29 -24.95 21.57
CA ILE A 75 27.30 -25.34 20.56
C ILE A 75 26.56 -24.10 20.06
N SER A 76 26.02 -23.27 20.95
CA SER A 76 25.33 -22.02 20.60
C SER A 76 26.17 -21.10 19.71
N ASN A 77 27.44 -20.88 20.06
CA ASN A 77 28.35 -20.03 19.28
C ASN A 77 28.68 -20.60 17.89
N THR A 78 28.78 -21.92 17.77
CA THR A 78 29.27 -22.56 16.53
C THR A 78 28.13 -22.92 15.58
N ILE A 79 26.98 -23.31 16.14
CA ILE A 79 25.83 -23.82 15.40
C ILE A 79 24.75 -22.76 15.26
N PHE A 80 24.42 -22.03 16.33
CA PHE A 80 23.24 -21.14 16.40
C PHE A 80 23.50 -19.67 16.12
N GLN A 81 24.74 -19.30 15.81
CA GLN A 81 25.05 -17.93 15.41
C GLN A 81 24.31 -17.57 14.12
N GLU A 82 23.47 -16.55 14.20
CA GLU A 82 22.90 -15.92 13.00
C GLU A 82 24.03 -15.28 12.18
N VAL A 83 24.18 -15.76 10.95
CA VAL A 83 25.16 -15.27 9.97
C VAL A 83 24.49 -14.48 8.87
N GLU A 84 23.20 -14.73 8.64
CA GLU A 84 22.33 -14.02 7.73
C GLU A 84 20.87 -14.24 8.17
N LYS A 85 20.00 -13.27 7.93
CA LYS A 85 18.56 -13.43 8.15
C LYS A 85 18.01 -14.39 7.10
N ILE A 86 17.48 -15.53 7.53
CA ILE A 86 16.77 -16.47 6.67
C ILE A 86 15.27 -16.36 6.96
N ASN A 87 14.52 -15.88 5.98
CA ASN A 87 13.08 -15.78 6.08
C ASN A 87 12.42 -17.16 5.93
N ASP A 88 11.25 -17.30 6.55
CA ASP A 88 10.41 -18.49 6.42
C ASP A 88 10.01 -18.78 4.96
N PRO A 89 10.22 -20.02 4.45
CA PRO A 89 9.95 -20.37 3.06
C PRO A 89 8.46 -20.50 2.72
N LEU A 90 7.58 -20.56 3.74
CA LEU A 90 6.14 -20.59 3.55
C LEU A 90 5.50 -19.20 3.69
N GLY A 91 6.28 -18.15 3.93
CA GLY A 91 5.76 -16.79 4.08
C GLY A 91 4.98 -16.59 5.38
N LEU A 92 5.35 -17.24 6.48
CA LEU A 92 4.60 -17.18 7.74
C LEU A 92 4.83 -15.86 8.51
N SER A 93 3.79 -15.32 9.13
CA SER A 93 3.85 -14.06 9.88
C SER A 93 4.33 -14.26 11.32
N ALA A 94 4.59 -13.16 12.02
CA ALA A 94 4.88 -13.15 13.45
C ALA A 94 3.75 -13.71 14.33
N TYR A 95 2.50 -13.74 13.84
CA TYR A 95 1.42 -14.45 14.54
C TYR A 95 1.72 -15.93 14.74
N THR A 96 2.51 -16.55 13.86
CA THR A 96 2.80 -17.99 13.94
C THR A 96 3.59 -18.32 15.20
N TRP A 97 4.66 -17.58 15.51
CA TRP A 97 5.45 -17.82 16.71
C TRP A 97 4.77 -17.28 17.97
N ALA A 98 4.07 -16.14 17.88
CA ALA A 98 3.36 -15.56 19.02
C ALA A 98 2.19 -16.46 19.47
N TRP A 99 1.44 -17.01 18.52
CA TRP A 99 0.40 -18.01 18.79
C TRP A 99 0.98 -19.30 19.34
N GLY A 100 2.09 -19.79 18.77
CA GLY A 100 2.79 -20.97 19.29
C GLY A 100 3.20 -20.82 20.75
N GLN A 101 3.70 -19.64 21.13
CA GLN A 101 4.04 -19.30 22.52
C GLN A 101 2.79 -19.26 23.41
N PHE A 102 1.70 -18.63 22.97
CA PHE A 102 0.43 -18.60 23.71
C PHE A 102 -0.10 -20.02 23.98
N ILE A 103 0.03 -20.93 23.02
CA ILE A 103 -0.37 -22.34 23.18
C ILE A 103 0.61 -23.12 24.06
N ASP A 104 1.93 -22.89 23.99
CA ASP A 104 2.89 -23.49 24.95
C ASP A 104 2.49 -23.16 26.37
N HIS A 105 2.09 -21.91 26.59
CA HIS A 105 1.69 -21.39 27.88
C HIS A 105 0.33 -21.92 28.35
N ASP A 106 -0.49 -22.47 27.43
CA ASP A 106 -1.77 -23.11 27.74
C ASP A 106 -1.62 -24.58 28.14
N ILE A 107 -0.61 -25.27 27.59
CA ILE A 107 -0.49 -26.74 27.68
C ILE A 107 0.67 -27.22 28.53
N VAL A 108 1.73 -26.42 28.75
CA VAL A 108 2.87 -26.85 29.56
C VAL A 108 3.58 -25.73 30.33
N PHE A 109 3.84 -26.02 31.61
CA PHE A 109 4.72 -25.24 32.45
C PHE A 109 5.47 -26.18 33.40
N THR A 110 6.79 -26.13 33.36
CA THR A 110 7.64 -26.81 34.35
C THR A 110 8.46 -25.75 35.07
N PRO A 111 8.23 -25.54 36.38
CA PRO A 111 8.90 -24.49 37.15
C PRO A 111 10.40 -24.78 37.31
N ASN A 112 11.16 -23.74 37.64
CA ASN A 112 12.55 -23.90 38.05
C ASN A 112 12.63 -24.34 39.52
N GLY A 113 13.50 -25.30 39.82
CA GLY A 113 13.84 -25.72 41.17
C GLY A 113 15.01 -24.90 41.76
N GLU A 114 15.50 -25.38 42.90
CA GLU A 114 16.63 -24.75 43.63
C GLU A 114 18.02 -25.30 43.24
N GLU A 115 18.07 -26.43 42.51
CA GLU A 115 19.33 -27.06 42.10
C GLU A 115 19.99 -26.27 40.96
N GLY A 116 21.18 -25.70 41.18
CA GLY A 116 21.93 -25.00 40.14
C GLY A 116 22.54 -25.94 39.10
N MET A 117 22.45 -25.57 37.81
CA MET A 117 23.07 -26.25 36.67
C MET A 117 23.65 -25.22 35.69
N HIS A 118 24.60 -24.43 36.17
CA HIS A 118 25.22 -23.35 35.40
C HIS A 118 25.98 -23.87 34.17
N ILE A 119 25.90 -23.12 33.07
CA ILE A 119 26.60 -23.44 31.82
C ILE A 119 27.95 -22.71 31.84
N SER A 120 29.04 -23.46 31.81
CA SER A 120 30.38 -22.87 31.72
C SER A 120 30.55 -22.11 30.40
N VAL A 121 31.09 -20.89 30.45
CA VAL A 121 31.37 -20.07 29.27
C VAL A 121 32.79 -20.38 28.78
N PRO A 122 33.00 -20.64 27.48
CA PRO A 122 34.34 -20.79 26.91
C PRO A 122 35.21 -19.54 27.17
N SER A 123 36.48 -19.73 27.53
CA SER A 123 37.41 -18.62 27.75
C SER A 123 37.54 -17.77 26.48
N GLY A 124 37.34 -16.46 26.63
CA GLY A 124 37.41 -15.50 25.52
C GLY A 124 36.11 -15.39 24.71
N ASP A 125 34.99 -15.90 25.22
CA ASP A 125 33.66 -15.64 24.64
C ASP A 125 33.43 -14.13 24.54
N PRO A 126 33.08 -13.59 23.35
CA PRO A 126 33.03 -12.15 23.13
C PRO A 126 31.94 -11.44 23.93
N TRP A 127 30.93 -12.17 24.42
CA TRP A 127 29.77 -11.62 25.10
C TRP A 127 29.84 -11.85 26.61
N PHE A 128 30.07 -13.09 27.03
CA PHE A 128 29.97 -13.49 28.43
C PHE A 128 31.32 -13.58 29.16
N ASP A 129 32.45 -13.70 28.44
CA ASP A 129 33.80 -13.70 29.01
C ASP A 129 34.81 -12.91 28.15
N PRO A 130 34.54 -11.64 27.83
CA PRO A 130 35.36 -10.86 26.88
C PRO A 130 36.80 -10.64 27.37
N THR A 131 37.05 -10.81 28.67
CA THR A 131 38.38 -10.67 29.29
C THR A 131 39.19 -11.98 29.29
N GLY A 132 38.58 -13.10 28.88
CA GLY A 132 39.23 -14.41 28.84
C GLY A 132 39.54 -14.99 30.22
N SER A 133 38.71 -14.70 31.23
CA SER A 133 38.93 -15.18 32.61
C SER A 133 38.82 -16.70 32.73
N GLY A 134 38.03 -17.34 31.87
CA GLY A 134 37.67 -18.76 31.93
C GLY A 134 36.84 -19.15 33.16
N GLN A 135 36.30 -18.17 33.91
CA GLN A 135 35.49 -18.39 35.12
C GLN A 135 34.02 -18.00 34.94
N ALA A 136 33.66 -17.38 33.81
CA ALA A 136 32.29 -16.95 33.57
C ALA A 136 31.34 -18.15 33.39
N VAL A 137 30.11 -17.98 33.83
CA VAL A 137 29.03 -18.97 33.69
C VAL A 137 27.73 -18.27 33.31
N ILE A 138 26.88 -18.95 32.54
CA ILE A 138 25.49 -18.54 32.31
C ILE A 138 24.64 -19.24 33.38
N PRO A 139 23.93 -18.50 34.25
CA PRO A 139 23.19 -19.10 35.34
C PRO A 139 21.93 -19.81 34.83
N MET A 140 21.67 -21.00 35.36
CA MET A 140 20.47 -21.78 35.12
C MET A 140 20.23 -22.65 36.35
N ASN A 141 18.97 -22.80 36.74
CA ASN A 141 18.55 -23.82 37.69
C ASN A 141 17.91 -24.98 36.93
N ARG A 142 18.01 -26.18 37.51
CA ARG A 142 17.31 -27.37 37.06
C ARG A 142 15.80 -27.20 37.28
N ALA A 143 15.00 -27.84 36.46
CA ALA A 143 13.55 -27.88 36.66
C ALA A 143 13.19 -28.55 37.99
N ASP A 144 12.14 -28.07 38.66
CA ASP A 144 11.58 -28.77 39.80
C ASP A 144 10.94 -30.09 39.35
N TYR A 145 10.89 -31.07 40.24
CA TYR A 145 10.59 -32.45 39.90
C TYR A 145 9.75 -33.11 40.99
N ASP A 146 9.18 -34.28 40.72
CA ASP A 146 8.53 -35.07 41.77
C ASP A 146 9.60 -35.60 42.74
N HIS A 147 9.68 -35.04 43.96
CA HIS A 147 10.70 -35.39 44.95
C HIS A 147 10.60 -36.84 45.46
N SER A 148 9.53 -37.57 45.15
CA SER A 148 9.40 -39.01 45.35
C SER A 148 10.19 -39.85 44.32
N THR A 149 10.68 -39.21 43.26
CA THR A 149 11.43 -39.80 42.14
C THR A 149 12.92 -39.41 42.18
N GLY A 150 13.71 -39.89 41.20
CA GLY A 150 15.15 -39.59 41.12
C GLY A 150 15.97 -40.23 42.25
N LYS A 151 15.57 -41.44 42.70
CA LYS A 151 16.23 -42.15 43.81
C LYS A 151 16.93 -43.45 43.41
N SER A 152 16.59 -44.02 42.25
CA SER A 152 17.16 -45.28 41.75
C SER A 152 16.93 -45.44 40.24
N ILE A 153 17.62 -46.38 39.59
CA ILE A 153 17.46 -46.64 38.14
C ILE A 153 16.02 -47.03 37.78
N SER A 154 15.31 -47.74 38.66
CA SER A 154 13.89 -48.09 38.46
C SER A 154 12.91 -46.96 38.78
N ASN A 155 13.39 -45.85 39.34
CA ASN A 155 12.60 -44.66 39.67
C ASN A 155 13.43 -43.39 39.39
N PRO A 156 13.72 -43.12 38.10
CA PRO A 156 14.50 -41.95 37.69
C PRO A 156 13.71 -40.66 37.93
N ARG A 157 14.37 -39.51 37.85
CA ARG A 157 13.75 -38.19 38.09
C ARG A 157 12.66 -37.92 37.05
N LYS A 158 11.47 -37.56 37.52
CA LYS A 158 10.29 -37.25 36.72
C LYS A 158 9.78 -35.85 37.01
N PHE A 159 9.13 -35.26 36.03
CA PHE A 159 8.60 -33.90 36.09
C PHE A 159 7.07 -33.94 36.06
N PHE A 160 6.46 -32.89 36.57
CA PHE A 160 5.03 -32.64 36.50
C PHE A 160 4.77 -31.36 35.72
N ASN A 161 3.56 -31.27 35.16
CA ASN A 161 3.07 -30.04 34.54
C ASN A 161 2.34 -29.22 35.60
N GLU A 162 2.70 -27.98 35.85
CA GLU A 162 1.98 -27.15 36.85
C GLU A 162 0.65 -26.60 36.35
N ILE A 163 0.48 -26.57 35.03
CA ILE A 163 -0.77 -26.17 34.37
C ILE A 163 -1.47 -27.38 33.75
N THR A 164 -2.67 -27.17 33.22
CA THR A 164 -3.40 -28.20 32.47
C THR A 164 -2.62 -28.57 31.21
N ALA A 165 -2.77 -29.81 30.73
CA ALA A 165 -2.18 -30.23 29.46
C ALA A 165 -3.09 -29.91 28.26
N PHE A 166 -4.34 -29.52 28.53
CA PHE A 166 -5.35 -29.34 27.51
C PHE A 166 -5.25 -27.96 26.86
N ILE A 167 -5.75 -27.85 25.63
CA ILE A 167 -5.95 -26.55 24.98
C ILE A 167 -7.32 -26.04 25.46
N ASP A 168 -7.35 -25.47 26.67
CA ASP A 168 -8.59 -25.11 27.36
C ASP A 168 -8.67 -23.63 27.77
N GLY A 169 -7.76 -22.82 27.25
CA GLY A 169 -7.68 -21.40 27.55
C GLY A 169 -7.24 -21.13 28.98
N SER A 170 -6.51 -22.05 29.62
CA SER A 170 -5.86 -21.81 30.92
C SER A 170 -4.96 -20.56 30.89
N SER A 171 -4.42 -20.19 29.73
CA SER A 171 -3.71 -18.92 29.48
C SER A 171 -4.58 -17.67 29.68
N VAL A 172 -5.90 -17.80 29.54
CA VAL A 172 -6.89 -16.73 29.75
C VAL A 172 -7.50 -16.82 31.16
N TYR A 173 -7.85 -18.02 31.61
CA TYR A 173 -8.66 -18.24 32.80
C TYR A 173 -7.88 -18.70 34.05
N GLY A 174 -6.63 -19.13 33.89
CA GLY A 174 -5.80 -19.73 34.94
C GLY A 174 -5.98 -21.24 35.04
N SER A 175 -5.02 -21.89 35.69
CA SER A 175 -5.02 -23.33 36.00
C SER A 175 -5.41 -23.65 37.45
N ASP A 176 -5.67 -22.63 38.26
CA ASP A 176 -6.11 -22.76 39.64
C ASP A 176 -7.29 -21.83 39.97
N MET A 177 -8.10 -22.23 40.95
CA MET A 177 -9.33 -21.53 41.31
C MET A 177 -9.07 -20.14 41.92
N GLU A 178 -7.92 -19.92 42.57
CA GLU A 178 -7.60 -18.64 43.20
C GLU A 178 -7.36 -17.58 42.13
N ARG A 179 -6.51 -17.88 41.14
CA ARG A 179 -6.29 -17.03 39.97
C ARG A 179 -7.56 -16.83 39.15
N ALA A 180 -8.27 -17.91 38.83
CA ALA A 180 -9.51 -17.82 38.05
C ALA A 180 -10.57 -16.96 38.74
N SER A 181 -10.69 -17.06 40.08
CA SER A 181 -11.59 -16.21 40.86
C SER A 181 -11.12 -14.76 40.89
N TRP A 182 -9.81 -14.53 41.04
CA TRP A 182 -9.27 -13.17 41.09
C TRP A 182 -9.45 -12.42 39.76
N LEU A 183 -9.35 -13.12 38.63
CA LEU A 183 -9.54 -12.54 37.29
C LEU A 183 -10.99 -12.14 36.98
N ARG A 184 -11.98 -12.59 37.76
CA ARG A 184 -13.40 -12.34 37.50
C ARG A 184 -13.91 -11.07 38.19
N THR A 185 -14.89 -10.43 37.56
CA THR A 185 -15.68 -9.35 38.19
C THR A 185 -16.78 -9.91 39.10
N PHE A 186 -17.22 -11.16 38.84
CA PHE A 186 -18.45 -11.75 39.38
C PHE A 186 -19.72 -10.93 39.04
N GLU A 187 -19.65 -10.15 37.96
CA GLU A 187 -20.76 -9.40 37.41
C GLU A 187 -20.85 -9.64 35.89
N GLY A 188 -22.03 -10.08 35.44
CA GLY A 188 -22.29 -10.36 34.02
C GLY A 188 -21.47 -11.50 33.42
N GLY A 189 -20.86 -12.35 34.24
CA GLY A 189 -19.96 -13.41 33.83
C GLY A 189 -18.59 -12.91 33.35
N LYS A 190 -18.24 -11.63 33.56
CA LYS A 190 -17.07 -11.00 32.92
C LYS A 190 -15.75 -11.21 33.65
N LEU A 191 -14.67 -11.09 32.89
CA LEU A 191 -13.29 -10.94 33.37
C LEU A 191 -12.96 -9.46 33.59
N LYS A 192 -12.10 -9.19 34.58
CA LYS A 192 -11.58 -7.86 34.87
C LYS A 192 -10.72 -7.36 33.72
N THR A 193 -10.79 -6.05 33.49
CA THR A 193 -9.96 -5.32 32.53
C THR A 193 -9.53 -3.99 33.18
N SER A 194 -8.47 -3.38 32.67
CA SER A 194 -8.07 -2.02 33.02
C SER A 194 -8.50 -1.01 31.94
N SER A 195 -8.18 0.27 32.16
CA SER A 195 -8.38 1.33 31.16
C SER A 195 -7.84 0.93 29.78
N GLY A 196 -8.56 1.32 28.72
CA GLY A 196 -8.27 0.88 27.35
C GLY A 196 -8.69 -0.57 27.05
N ASN A 197 -9.51 -1.19 27.92
CA ASN A 197 -9.93 -2.59 27.79
C ASN A 197 -8.71 -3.54 27.70
N LEU A 198 -7.65 -3.21 28.45
CA LEU A 198 -6.43 -4.01 28.57
C LEU A 198 -6.59 -5.04 29.71
N LEU A 199 -5.63 -5.96 29.83
CA LEU A 199 -5.55 -6.85 30.99
C LEU A 199 -5.56 -6.05 32.31
N PRO A 200 -6.07 -6.63 33.41
CA PRO A 200 -6.04 -5.97 34.72
C PRO A 200 -4.62 -5.91 35.27
N PHE A 201 -4.25 -4.83 35.95
CA PHE A 201 -3.03 -4.76 36.74
C PHE A 201 -3.18 -5.52 38.07
N ASN A 202 -2.08 -5.88 38.72
CA ASN A 202 -2.02 -6.46 40.07
C ASN A 202 -2.44 -5.49 41.21
N THR A 203 -3.45 -4.67 40.97
CA THR A 203 -3.96 -3.63 41.86
C THR A 203 -5.38 -3.95 42.33
N ILE A 204 -5.84 -3.26 43.38
CA ILE A 204 -7.12 -3.56 44.07
C ILE A 204 -8.32 -3.59 43.11
N ASP A 205 -8.36 -2.69 42.14
CA ASP A 205 -9.42 -2.56 41.14
C ASP A 205 -8.98 -2.99 39.72
N GLY A 206 -7.74 -3.46 39.57
CA GLY A 206 -7.16 -3.77 38.26
C GLY A 206 -6.62 -2.56 37.49
N GLU A 207 -6.73 -1.33 38.01
CA GLU A 207 -6.26 -0.13 37.32
C GLU A 207 -4.81 0.22 37.68
N LEU A 208 -4.05 0.73 36.70
CA LEU A 208 -2.64 1.07 36.86
C LEU A 208 -2.39 2.07 38.00
N GLN A 209 -3.33 2.99 38.25
CA GLN A 209 -3.15 4.05 39.25
C GLN A 209 -3.41 3.61 40.70
N SER A 210 -4.06 2.47 40.88
CA SER A 210 -4.48 1.99 42.20
C SER A 210 -3.36 1.31 42.99
N ALA A 211 -3.58 1.11 44.29
CA ALA A 211 -2.63 0.41 45.14
C ALA A 211 -2.55 -1.08 44.76
N ILE A 212 -1.35 -1.67 44.92
CA ILE A 212 -1.13 -3.11 44.68
C ILE A 212 -2.06 -3.92 45.60
N ASP A 213 -2.76 -4.90 45.04
CA ASP A 213 -3.56 -5.84 45.81
C ASP A 213 -2.62 -6.90 46.42
N PRO A 214 -2.55 -7.03 47.75
CA PRO A 214 -1.73 -8.06 48.39
C PRO A 214 -2.18 -9.49 48.06
N ASN A 215 -3.37 -9.68 47.50
CA ASN A 215 -3.90 -10.97 47.06
C ASN A 215 -3.85 -11.16 45.53
N ALA A 216 -3.24 -10.23 44.79
CA ALA A 216 -3.07 -10.42 43.35
C ALA A 216 -2.20 -11.65 43.06
N PRO A 217 -2.57 -12.48 42.07
CA PRO A 217 -1.74 -13.60 41.62
C PRO A 217 -0.34 -13.11 41.19
N ALA A 218 0.69 -13.90 41.52
CA ALA A 218 2.06 -13.59 41.13
C ALA A 218 2.27 -13.75 39.61
N MET A 219 3.15 -12.93 39.04
CA MET A 219 3.64 -13.09 37.67
C MET A 219 5.10 -13.56 37.70
N ASP A 220 5.50 -14.33 36.69
CA ASP A 220 6.86 -14.85 36.59
C ASP A 220 7.84 -13.75 36.14
N MET A 221 9.11 -13.89 36.55
CA MET A 221 10.21 -12.99 36.19
C MET A 221 9.98 -11.49 36.45
N PRO A 222 9.51 -11.07 37.64
CA PRO A 222 9.32 -9.65 37.94
C PRO A 222 10.66 -8.90 37.95
N ILE A 223 10.82 -7.89 37.08
CA ILE A 223 11.98 -6.99 37.08
C ILE A 223 11.96 -6.14 38.38
N PRO A 224 13.06 -6.02 39.14
CA PRO A 224 13.09 -5.39 40.46
C PRO A 224 12.55 -3.94 40.54
N ASN A 225 12.51 -3.22 39.41
CA ASN A 225 12.10 -1.82 39.34
C ASN A 225 10.65 -1.62 38.86
N ILE A 226 9.93 -2.70 38.52
CA ILE A 226 8.54 -2.66 38.08
C ILE A 226 7.70 -3.42 39.11
N SER A 227 6.77 -2.72 39.77
CA SER A 227 5.91 -3.29 40.81
C SER A 227 4.47 -3.54 40.36
N LYS A 228 4.08 -3.00 39.20
CA LYS A 228 2.75 -3.18 38.62
C LYS A 228 2.82 -3.91 37.28
N TRP A 229 2.08 -4.99 37.18
CA TRP A 229 2.12 -5.93 36.05
C TRP A 229 0.70 -6.25 35.59
N PHE A 230 0.52 -6.49 34.29
CA PHE A 230 -0.71 -7.08 33.80
C PHE A 230 -0.87 -8.50 34.36
N ILE A 231 -2.08 -8.90 34.70
CA ILE A 231 -2.42 -10.23 35.21
C ILE A 231 -3.31 -10.94 34.18
N ALA A 232 -2.95 -12.17 33.83
CA ALA A 232 -3.71 -13.05 32.96
C ALA A 232 -3.84 -14.45 33.59
N GLY A 233 -4.45 -15.39 32.87
CA GLY A 233 -4.50 -16.79 33.26
C GLY A 233 -3.12 -17.41 33.39
N ASP A 234 -2.22 -17.14 32.44
CA ASP A 234 -0.82 -17.57 32.52
C ASP A 234 0.07 -16.57 33.28
N VAL A 235 1.11 -17.08 33.96
CA VAL A 235 2.07 -16.29 34.76
C VAL A 235 3.09 -15.53 33.91
N ARG A 236 3.29 -15.90 32.64
CA ARG A 236 4.29 -15.33 31.72
C ARG A 236 3.67 -14.36 30.70
N ALA A 237 2.42 -13.94 30.88
CA ALA A 237 1.70 -13.08 29.91
C ALA A 237 2.36 -11.72 29.60
N ASN A 238 3.31 -11.26 30.43
CA ASN A 238 4.07 -10.02 30.24
C ASN A 238 5.42 -10.26 29.54
N GLU A 239 5.73 -11.48 29.09
CA GLU A 239 7.04 -11.81 28.53
C GLU A 239 7.38 -10.91 27.34
N ASN A 240 6.45 -10.65 26.43
CA ASN A 240 6.59 -9.65 25.37
C ASN A 240 5.23 -9.02 24.99
N PRO A 241 5.20 -7.84 24.33
CA PRO A 241 3.97 -7.13 24.00
C PRO A 241 3.03 -7.89 23.07
N MET A 242 3.56 -8.67 22.12
CA MET A 242 2.76 -9.51 21.21
C MET A 242 1.96 -10.56 21.99
N LEU A 243 2.61 -11.23 22.94
CA LEU A 243 1.95 -12.20 23.80
C LEU A 243 0.88 -11.52 24.68
N THR A 244 1.20 -10.38 25.29
CA THR A 244 0.24 -9.58 26.08
C THR A 244 -0.98 -9.17 25.24
N ALA A 245 -0.78 -8.80 23.97
CA ALA A 245 -1.86 -8.47 23.04
C ALA A 245 -2.80 -9.66 22.79
N ILE A 246 -2.26 -10.86 22.57
CA ILE A 246 -3.06 -12.09 22.40
C ILE A 246 -3.82 -12.43 23.69
N HIS A 247 -3.19 -12.36 24.86
CA HIS A 247 -3.94 -12.56 26.12
C HIS A 247 -5.10 -11.56 26.25
N THR A 248 -4.85 -10.29 25.91
CA THR A 248 -5.87 -9.23 25.97
C THR A 248 -7.03 -9.54 25.02
N ILE A 249 -6.77 -9.97 23.78
CA ILE A 249 -7.84 -10.20 22.79
C ILE A 249 -8.82 -11.29 23.23
N PHE A 250 -8.35 -12.35 23.89
CA PHE A 250 -9.24 -13.41 24.38
C PHE A 250 -10.00 -13.03 25.65
N VAL A 251 -9.46 -12.14 26.49
CA VAL A 251 -10.23 -11.52 27.57
C VAL A 251 -11.35 -10.65 27.00
N ARG A 252 -11.05 -9.85 25.96
CA ARG A 252 -12.07 -9.06 25.25
C ARG A 252 -13.13 -9.95 24.61
N GLU A 253 -12.73 -11.02 23.92
CA GLU A 253 -13.65 -11.96 23.26
C GLU A 253 -14.57 -12.65 24.26
N HIS A 254 -14.04 -13.05 25.42
CA HIS A 254 -14.86 -13.59 26.52
C HIS A 254 -15.91 -12.57 26.96
N ASN A 255 -15.50 -11.33 27.23
CA ASN A 255 -16.40 -10.29 27.71
C ASN A 255 -17.47 -9.90 26.67
N ARG A 256 -17.10 -9.88 25.37
CA ARG A 256 -18.02 -9.68 24.24
C ARG A 256 -19.08 -10.78 24.20
N LEU A 257 -18.66 -12.05 24.28
CA LEU A 257 -19.58 -13.19 24.32
C LEU A 257 -20.50 -13.15 25.56
N CYS A 258 -20.00 -12.73 26.72
CA CYS A 258 -20.82 -12.53 27.90
C CYS A 258 -21.95 -11.53 27.66
N ASP A 259 -21.67 -10.41 26.98
CA ASP A 259 -22.70 -9.41 26.64
C ASP A 259 -23.77 -9.98 25.68
N GLU A 260 -23.36 -10.75 24.67
CA GLU A 260 -24.28 -11.42 23.75
C GLU A 260 -25.15 -12.46 24.46
N LEU A 261 -24.56 -13.25 25.35
CA LEU A 261 -25.27 -14.26 26.13
C LEU A 261 -26.28 -13.62 27.09
N ILE A 262 -25.94 -12.49 27.72
CA ILE A 262 -26.87 -11.70 28.55
C ILE A 262 -28.04 -11.20 27.71
N ALA A 263 -27.77 -10.65 26.52
CA ALA A 263 -28.81 -10.12 25.65
C ALA A 263 -29.79 -11.22 25.19
N GLN A 264 -29.27 -12.42 24.89
CA GLN A 264 -30.05 -13.56 24.45
C GLN A 264 -30.76 -14.29 25.60
N ASN A 265 -30.18 -14.28 26.81
CA ASN A 265 -30.66 -15.02 27.97
C ASN A 265 -30.64 -14.15 29.25
N PRO A 266 -31.51 -13.13 29.37
CA PRO A 266 -31.48 -12.18 30.48
C PRO A 266 -31.69 -12.80 31.88
N GLU A 267 -32.21 -14.03 31.95
CA GLU A 267 -32.44 -14.78 33.17
C GLU A 267 -31.23 -15.57 33.69
N TRP A 268 -30.15 -15.67 32.90
CA TRP A 268 -28.95 -16.39 33.32
C TRP A 268 -28.20 -15.60 34.40
N ASN A 269 -27.64 -16.33 35.37
CA ASN A 269 -26.79 -15.74 36.39
C ASN A 269 -25.33 -15.64 35.91
N ASP A 270 -24.53 -14.86 36.65
CA ASP A 270 -23.10 -14.64 36.40
C ASP A 270 -22.33 -15.92 36.06
N GLU A 271 -22.46 -16.95 36.92
CA GLU A 271 -21.72 -18.20 36.77
C GLU A 271 -22.10 -18.95 35.48
N LYS A 272 -23.38 -18.99 35.12
CA LYS A 272 -23.82 -19.67 33.90
C LYS A 272 -23.32 -18.96 32.64
N ILE A 273 -23.32 -17.64 32.63
CA ILE A 273 -22.79 -16.82 31.53
C ILE A 273 -21.27 -17.05 31.41
N TYR A 274 -20.53 -16.92 32.51
CA TYR A 274 -19.09 -17.13 32.56
C TYR A 274 -18.69 -18.51 32.01
N GLN A 275 -19.34 -19.59 32.47
CA GLN A 275 -19.00 -20.94 32.03
C GLN A 275 -19.35 -21.17 30.55
N ARG A 276 -20.44 -20.57 30.04
CA ARG A 276 -20.80 -20.69 28.63
C ARG A 276 -19.81 -19.95 27.73
N ALA A 277 -19.48 -18.70 28.06
CA ALA A 277 -18.48 -17.92 27.34
C ALA A 277 -17.10 -18.59 27.38
N ARG A 278 -16.65 -19.06 28.55
CA ARG A 278 -15.39 -19.81 28.72
C ARG A 278 -15.33 -21.04 27.81
N LYS A 279 -16.42 -21.81 27.72
CA LYS A 279 -16.51 -23.00 26.87
C LYS A 279 -16.38 -22.67 25.38
N ILE A 280 -17.06 -21.61 24.93
CA ILE A 280 -17.00 -21.15 23.52
C ILE A 280 -15.58 -20.65 23.19
N VAL A 281 -14.99 -19.81 24.04
CA VAL A 281 -13.63 -19.30 23.84
C VAL A 281 -12.59 -20.42 23.81
N GLY A 282 -12.68 -21.40 24.72
CA GLY A 282 -11.81 -22.58 24.69
C GLY A 282 -11.92 -23.34 23.37
N GLY A 283 -13.14 -23.52 22.87
CA GLY A 283 -13.35 -24.13 21.55
C GLY A 283 -12.81 -23.31 20.39
N ILE A 284 -12.92 -21.97 20.43
CA ILE A 284 -12.32 -21.08 19.42
C ILE A 284 -10.79 -21.25 19.39
N ILE A 285 -10.14 -21.30 20.56
CA ILE A 285 -8.68 -21.51 20.64
C ILE A 285 -8.31 -22.88 20.05
N GLU A 286 -9.05 -23.94 20.38
CA GLU A 286 -8.86 -25.27 19.77
C GLU A 286 -9.02 -25.23 18.24
N ALA A 287 -10.09 -24.60 17.74
CA ALA A 287 -10.33 -24.48 16.30
C ALA A 287 -9.21 -23.74 15.58
N ILE A 288 -8.74 -22.60 16.11
CA ILE A 288 -7.59 -21.87 15.53
C ILE A 288 -6.33 -22.75 15.49
N VAL A 289 -6.07 -23.54 16.54
CA VAL A 289 -4.91 -24.46 16.56
C VAL A 289 -5.01 -25.51 15.45
N TYR A 290 -6.14 -26.22 15.34
CA TYR A 290 -6.26 -27.39 14.46
C TYR A 290 -6.65 -27.05 13.02
N GLU A 291 -7.41 -25.99 12.81
CA GLU A 291 -7.96 -25.60 11.50
C GLU A 291 -7.10 -24.54 10.78
N GLU A 292 -6.31 -23.73 11.51
CA GLU A 292 -5.49 -22.66 10.92
C GLU A 292 -3.98 -22.81 11.19
N TRP A 293 -3.57 -22.80 12.47
CA TRP A 293 -2.15 -22.67 12.84
C TRP A 293 -1.30 -23.89 12.48
N LEU A 294 -1.74 -25.10 12.86
CA LEU A 294 -1.04 -26.34 12.49
C LEU A 294 -0.96 -26.52 10.96
N PRO A 295 -2.07 -26.38 10.19
CA PRO A 295 -2.03 -26.42 8.73
C PRO A 295 -1.11 -25.37 8.09
N ALA A 296 -1.06 -24.13 8.62
CA ALA A 296 -0.21 -23.08 8.07
C ALA A 296 1.28 -23.46 8.04
N MET A 297 1.74 -24.20 9.06
CA MET A 297 3.10 -24.75 9.17
C MET A 297 3.32 -26.05 8.38
N GLY A 298 2.29 -26.54 7.68
CA GLY A 298 2.30 -27.80 6.94
C GLY A 298 2.06 -29.04 7.79
N VAL A 299 1.52 -28.90 9.01
CA VAL A 299 1.16 -30.03 9.88
C VAL A 299 -0.24 -30.52 9.53
N ASN A 300 -0.32 -31.64 8.81
CA ASN A 300 -1.59 -32.28 8.50
C ASN A 300 -1.97 -33.25 9.62
N MET A 301 -2.97 -32.87 10.40
CA MET A 301 -3.54 -33.74 11.42
C MET A 301 -4.44 -34.81 10.79
N PRO A 302 -4.51 -36.04 11.37
CA PRO A 302 -5.54 -37.01 11.00
C PRO A 302 -6.95 -36.40 11.13
N GLU A 303 -7.96 -36.98 10.46
CA GLU A 303 -9.36 -36.61 10.73
C GLU A 303 -9.72 -36.90 12.20
N TYR A 304 -10.71 -36.17 12.74
CA TYR A 304 -11.16 -36.37 14.10
C TYR A 304 -12.25 -37.46 14.15
N ASP A 305 -11.90 -38.60 14.74
CA ASP A 305 -12.79 -39.77 14.86
C ASP A 305 -13.55 -39.81 16.20
N GLY A 306 -13.53 -38.72 16.97
CA GLY A 306 -14.14 -38.62 18.30
C GLY A 306 -13.16 -38.79 19.46
N TYR A 307 -13.69 -38.66 20.68
CA TYR A 307 -12.93 -38.81 21.92
C TYR A 307 -12.46 -40.26 22.13
N ASP A 308 -11.15 -40.45 22.33
CA ASP A 308 -10.52 -41.72 22.64
C ASP A 308 -10.11 -41.77 24.12
N ILE A 309 -10.86 -42.56 24.89
CA ILE A 309 -10.62 -42.81 26.31
C ILE A 309 -9.31 -43.55 26.62
N SER A 310 -8.60 -44.04 25.61
CA SER A 310 -7.29 -44.67 25.76
C SER A 310 -6.12 -43.74 25.43
N ALA A 311 -6.40 -42.59 24.81
CA ALA A 311 -5.39 -41.58 24.51
C ALA A 311 -4.90 -40.90 25.78
N ASN A 312 -3.59 -40.68 25.87
CA ASN A 312 -2.96 -40.04 27.03
C ASN A 312 -2.56 -38.61 26.67
N PRO A 313 -3.32 -37.58 27.11
CA PRO A 313 -3.09 -36.19 26.76
C PRO A 313 -1.89 -35.58 27.50
N ASN A 314 -1.30 -36.27 28.48
CA ASN A 314 -0.13 -35.75 29.19
C ASN A 314 0.98 -35.41 28.20
N ILE A 315 1.62 -34.25 28.45
CA ILE A 315 2.69 -33.72 27.61
C ILE A 315 3.89 -34.66 27.60
N ILE A 316 4.42 -34.90 26.41
CA ILE A 316 5.66 -35.65 26.19
C ILE A 316 6.85 -34.76 26.55
N ASN A 317 7.77 -35.28 27.35
CA ASN A 317 8.97 -34.58 27.81
C ASN A 317 9.85 -34.14 26.63
N GLU A 318 10.08 -35.01 25.65
CA GLU A 318 10.83 -34.69 24.44
C GLU A 318 10.14 -33.61 23.59
N PHE A 319 8.81 -33.55 23.61
CA PHE A 319 8.05 -32.49 22.96
C PHE A 319 8.28 -31.14 23.67
N ALA A 320 7.98 -31.04 24.96
CA ALA A 320 8.08 -29.77 25.71
C ALA A 320 9.53 -29.27 25.89
N SER A 321 10.48 -30.19 25.99
CA SER A 321 11.88 -29.86 26.31
C SER A 321 12.74 -29.65 25.07
N ALA A 322 12.26 -30.02 23.88
CA ALA A 322 12.98 -29.85 22.63
C ALA A 322 12.05 -29.49 21.46
N ALA A 323 11.16 -30.39 21.04
CA ALA A 323 10.44 -30.21 19.77
C ALA A 323 9.64 -28.88 19.72
N TYR A 324 8.85 -28.59 20.76
CA TYR A 324 8.01 -27.39 20.82
C TYR A 324 8.79 -26.11 21.14
N ARG A 325 10.11 -26.21 21.33
CA ARG A 325 11.02 -25.06 21.42
C ARG A 325 11.52 -24.58 20.05
N PHE A 326 10.99 -25.12 18.95
CA PHE A 326 11.36 -24.70 17.60
C PHE A 326 11.07 -23.20 17.38
N GLY A 327 10.01 -22.67 17.99
CA GLY A 327 9.59 -21.27 17.84
C GLY A 327 10.66 -20.26 18.23
N HIS A 328 11.64 -20.63 19.08
CA HIS A 328 12.75 -19.73 19.41
C HIS A 328 13.70 -19.44 18.22
N SER A 329 13.69 -20.25 17.17
CA SER A 329 14.42 -19.97 15.92
C SER A 329 13.66 -19.04 14.98
N THR A 330 12.35 -18.90 15.14
CA THR A 330 11.49 -18.17 14.20
C THR A 330 11.23 -16.72 14.62
N VAL A 331 11.68 -16.30 15.81
CA VAL A 331 11.41 -14.96 16.36
C VAL A 331 12.28 -13.90 15.68
N ASN A 332 11.66 -12.75 15.35
CA ASN A 332 12.34 -11.59 14.79
C ASN A 332 13.13 -10.81 15.85
N ALA A 333 14.23 -10.16 15.45
CA ALA A 333 15.03 -9.31 16.35
C ALA A 333 14.33 -7.99 16.72
N THR A 334 13.31 -7.59 15.96
CA THR A 334 12.57 -6.34 16.12
C THR A 334 11.08 -6.63 15.97
N LEU A 335 10.24 -5.96 16.75
CA LEU A 335 8.78 -6.00 16.66
C LEU A 335 8.30 -4.73 15.96
N THR A 336 7.62 -4.91 14.82
CA THR A 336 7.08 -3.81 14.01
C THR A 336 5.84 -3.21 14.66
N ARG A 337 5.71 -1.87 14.58
CA ARG A 337 4.61 -1.11 15.17
C ARG A 337 3.93 -0.21 14.13
N LEU A 338 2.67 -0.52 13.79
CA LEU A 338 1.90 0.20 12.76
C LEU A 338 0.57 0.75 13.30
N ASP A 339 0.07 1.85 12.76
CA ASP A 339 -1.27 2.35 13.06
C ASP A 339 -2.39 1.47 12.43
N GLU A 340 -3.65 1.80 12.70
CA GLU A 340 -4.82 1.09 12.18
C GLU A 340 -4.94 1.12 10.63
N SER A 341 -4.24 2.05 9.98
CA SER A 341 -4.17 2.19 8.53
C SER A 341 -2.92 1.51 7.92
N GLY A 342 -2.06 0.93 8.75
CA GLY A 342 -0.83 0.26 8.32
C GLY A 342 0.38 1.19 8.16
N ASN A 343 0.32 2.42 8.66
CA ASN A 343 1.44 3.36 8.59
C ASN A 343 2.36 3.25 9.81
N GLU A 344 3.62 3.65 9.64
CA GLU A 344 4.57 3.77 10.75
C GLU A 344 4.10 4.82 11.77
N ILE A 345 4.21 4.49 13.06
CA ILE A 345 3.91 5.42 14.15
C ILE A 345 5.17 6.17 14.60
N SER A 346 4.99 7.34 15.23
CA SER A 346 6.10 8.21 15.65
C SER A 346 7.08 7.57 16.65
N GLN A 347 6.64 6.54 17.37
CA GLN A 347 7.43 5.77 18.32
C GLN A 347 8.40 4.79 17.61
N GLY A 348 8.20 4.52 16.32
CA GLY A 348 8.98 3.59 15.50
C GLY A 348 8.77 2.13 15.89
N ASP A 349 9.64 1.23 15.43
CA ASP A 349 9.66 -0.18 15.85
C ASP A 349 10.36 -0.35 17.22
N ILE A 350 10.28 -1.54 17.84
CA ILE A 350 10.97 -1.84 19.11
C ILE A 350 11.83 -3.11 18.99
N ASP A 351 13.09 -3.03 19.44
CA ASP A 351 13.97 -4.20 19.47
C ASP A 351 13.47 -5.24 20.49
N LEU A 352 13.58 -6.52 20.17
CA LEU A 352 13.07 -7.60 21.00
C LEU A 352 13.70 -7.59 22.40
N ARG A 353 15.01 -7.31 22.50
CA ARG A 353 15.72 -7.17 23.80
C ARG A 353 15.10 -6.12 24.73
N ASP A 354 14.49 -5.08 24.19
CA ASP A 354 13.89 -3.97 24.94
C ASP A 354 12.38 -4.16 25.18
N ALA A 355 11.79 -5.14 24.48
CA ALA A 355 10.38 -5.53 24.62
C ALA A 355 10.14 -6.50 25.78
N PHE A 356 11.16 -7.27 26.20
CA PHE A 356 10.99 -8.31 27.23
C PHE A 356 10.55 -7.74 28.59
N PHE A 357 9.47 -8.28 29.15
CA PHE A 357 8.94 -7.89 30.47
C PHE A 357 8.75 -6.37 30.63
N ASN A 358 8.37 -5.71 29.54
CA ASN A 358 8.15 -4.27 29.48
C ASN A 358 6.67 -3.94 29.24
N PRO A 359 5.81 -3.93 30.29
CA PRO A 359 4.41 -3.54 30.15
C PRO A 359 4.25 -2.09 29.69
N GLY A 360 5.30 -1.25 29.84
CA GLY A 360 5.34 0.11 29.34
C GLY A 360 5.25 0.21 27.82
N ALA A 361 5.72 -0.79 27.07
CA ALA A 361 5.66 -0.79 25.60
C ALA A 361 4.22 -0.77 25.05
N ILE A 362 3.28 -1.45 25.73
CA ILE A 362 1.85 -1.38 25.41
C ILE A 362 1.29 0.01 25.76
N LEU A 363 1.67 0.57 26.90
CA LEU A 363 1.17 1.86 27.38
C LEU A 363 1.69 3.04 26.54
N GLU A 364 2.92 2.93 26.01
CA GLU A 364 3.58 3.95 25.18
C GLU A 364 2.85 4.21 23.86
N VAL A 365 2.16 3.18 23.34
CA VAL A 365 1.38 3.25 22.09
C VAL A 365 -0.13 3.22 22.34
N GLU A 366 -0.53 3.44 23.59
CA GLU A 366 -1.93 3.55 24.03
C GLU A 366 -2.80 2.30 23.79
N GLY A 367 -2.21 1.13 23.52
CA GLY A 367 -3.00 -0.06 23.19
C GLY A 367 -2.20 -1.25 22.69
N ILE A 368 -2.94 -2.26 22.21
CA ILE A 368 -2.41 -3.51 21.65
C ILE A 368 -2.48 -3.54 20.12
N GLU A 369 -3.31 -2.67 19.56
CA GLU A 369 -3.69 -2.62 18.15
C GLU A 369 -2.44 -2.47 17.26
N THR A 370 -1.51 -1.62 17.68
CA THR A 370 -0.25 -1.38 16.96
C THR A 370 0.59 -2.63 16.74
N PHE A 371 0.66 -3.50 17.74
CA PHE A 371 1.41 -4.75 17.67
C PHE A 371 0.65 -5.79 16.84
N LEU A 372 -0.68 -5.80 16.93
CA LEU A 372 -1.52 -6.68 16.12
C LEU A 372 -1.39 -6.37 14.62
N VAL A 373 -1.45 -5.09 14.22
CA VAL A 373 -1.24 -4.70 12.82
C VAL A 373 0.19 -5.02 12.38
N GLY A 374 1.21 -4.61 13.16
CA GLY A 374 2.61 -4.86 12.84
C GLY A 374 2.93 -6.35 12.64
N ALA A 375 2.32 -7.24 13.42
CA ALA A 375 2.52 -8.69 13.27
C ALA A 375 2.06 -9.26 11.93
N THR A 376 1.14 -8.59 11.22
CA THR A 376 0.67 -9.03 9.89
C THR A 376 1.72 -8.84 8.80
N THR A 377 2.63 -7.87 8.94
CA THR A 377 3.65 -7.53 7.93
C THR A 377 5.01 -8.17 8.25
N MET A 378 5.22 -8.58 9.50
CA MET A 378 6.44 -9.24 9.94
C MET A 378 6.52 -10.67 9.44
N LEU A 379 7.38 -10.91 8.44
CA LEU A 379 7.79 -12.25 8.04
C LEU A 379 8.67 -12.88 9.13
N GLN A 380 8.27 -14.05 9.65
CA GLN A 380 9.02 -14.76 10.68
C GLN A 380 10.36 -15.30 10.13
N ASN A 381 11.31 -15.56 11.03
CA ASN A 381 12.54 -16.26 10.68
C ASN A 381 12.27 -17.75 10.44
N ASN A 382 13.14 -18.38 9.67
CA ASN A 382 13.04 -19.79 9.31
C ASN A 382 13.25 -20.72 10.52
N VAL A 383 12.68 -21.94 10.47
CA VAL A 383 12.97 -22.99 11.46
C VAL A 383 14.33 -23.62 11.13
N ASP A 384 15.40 -23.11 11.75
CA ASP A 384 16.74 -23.63 11.52
C ASP A 384 17.66 -23.44 12.74
N CYS A 385 18.95 -23.70 12.53
CA CYS A 385 19.99 -23.45 13.52
C CYS A 385 20.51 -22.00 13.46
N GLN A 386 19.68 -20.99 13.22
CA GLN A 386 20.05 -19.58 13.39
C GLN A 386 19.10 -18.93 14.39
N VAL A 387 19.67 -18.30 15.41
CA VAL A 387 18.90 -17.63 16.47
C VAL A 387 19.42 -16.23 16.62
N VAL A 388 18.51 -15.25 16.55
CA VAL A 388 18.82 -13.82 16.68
C VAL A 388 19.57 -13.53 17.99
N ASP A 389 20.47 -12.56 17.95
CA ASP A 389 21.31 -12.23 19.11
C ASP A 389 20.49 -11.74 20.32
N ASP A 390 19.31 -11.14 20.08
CA ASP A 390 18.35 -10.76 21.11
C ASP A 390 17.92 -11.94 22.01
N LEU A 391 17.91 -13.17 21.47
CA LEU A 391 17.65 -14.40 22.22
C LEU A 391 18.93 -15.16 22.57
N ARG A 392 19.96 -15.12 21.72
CA ARG A 392 21.19 -15.92 21.88
C ARG A 392 22.21 -15.28 22.83
N ASN A 393 22.23 -13.96 22.92
CA ASN A 393 23.22 -13.21 23.71
C ASN A 393 22.58 -12.20 24.67
N PHE A 394 21.37 -11.72 24.37
CA PHE A 394 20.72 -10.65 25.14
C PHE A 394 19.40 -11.07 25.79
N LEU A 395 19.16 -12.38 25.98
CA LEU A 395 17.90 -12.86 26.56
C LEU A 395 17.71 -12.24 27.95
N PHE A 396 16.64 -11.44 28.09
CA PHE A 396 16.27 -10.68 29.29
C PHE A 396 17.27 -9.61 29.74
N GLY A 397 18.20 -9.20 28.86
CA GLY A 397 19.09 -8.06 29.09
C GLY A 397 20.53 -8.28 28.62
N PRO A 398 21.44 -7.31 28.86
CA PRO A 398 22.82 -7.41 28.40
C PRO A 398 23.68 -8.42 29.20
N PRO A 399 24.64 -9.11 28.55
CA PRO A 399 25.61 -9.98 29.23
C PRO A 399 26.32 -9.28 30.40
N GLY A 400 26.46 -9.99 31.53
CA GLY A 400 27.07 -9.44 32.75
C GLY A 400 26.16 -8.55 33.59
N ALA A 401 24.95 -8.23 33.11
CA ALA A 401 23.92 -7.45 33.80
C ALA A 401 22.53 -8.12 33.75
N GLY A 402 22.48 -9.44 33.57
CA GLY A 402 21.25 -10.24 33.57
C GLY A 402 20.99 -11.03 32.29
N GLY A 403 21.71 -10.73 31.19
CA GLY A 403 21.58 -11.42 29.92
C GLY A 403 21.92 -12.91 29.96
N LEU A 404 21.20 -13.71 29.17
CA LEU A 404 21.35 -15.16 29.03
C LEU A 404 21.47 -15.57 27.55
N ASP A 405 21.75 -16.85 27.32
CA ASP A 405 21.77 -17.49 26.00
C ASP A 405 20.64 -18.53 25.90
N LEU A 406 19.58 -18.22 25.16
CA LEU A 406 18.41 -19.09 25.05
C LEU A 406 18.75 -20.43 24.37
N ALA A 407 19.64 -20.44 23.38
CA ALA A 407 20.02 -21.67 22.68
C ALA A 407 20.80 -22.61 23.61
N ALA A 408 21.77 -22.06 24.36
CA ALA A 408 22.50 -22.83 25.37
C ALA A 408 21.57 -23.33 26.49
N LEU A 409 20.61 -22.51 26.93
CA LEU A 409 19.61 -22.90 27.92
C LEU A 409 18.69 -24.03 27.42
N ASN A 410 18.25 -23.99 26.15
CA ASN A 410 17.40 -25.04 25.58
C ASN A 410 18.13 -26.39 25.53
N ILE A 411 19.39 -26.40 25.08
CA ILE A 411 20.24 -27.60 25.08
C ILE A 411 20.39 -28.13 26.51
N ASN A 412 20.77 -27.26 27.45
CA ASN A 412 21.07 -27.66 28.82
C ASN A 412 19.81 -28.12 29.57
N ARG A 413 18.63 -27.57 29.25
CA ARG A 413 17.34 -27.96 29.82
C ARG A 413 16.84 -29.30 29.28
N GLY A 414 17.10 -29.61 28.00
CA GLY A 414 16.90 -30.97 27.48
C GLY A 414 17.75 -32.00 28.23
N ARG A 415 19.02 -31.67 28.50
CA ARG A 415 19.94 -32.52 29.28
C ARG A 415 19.49 -32.68 30.74
N ASP A 416 19.09 -31.59 31.39
CA ASP A 416 18.51 -31.61 32.75
C ASP A 416 17.31 -32.55 32.84
N LYS A 417 16.43 -32.51 31.85
CA LYS A 417 15.21 -33.31 31.83
C LYS A 417 15.40 -34.74 31.32
N GLY A 418 16.65 -35.19 31.14
CA GLY A 418 16.95 -36.55 30.73
C GLY A 418 16.47 -36.90 29.31
N VAL A 419 16.37 -35.92 28.41
CA VAL A 419 15.99 -36.14 27.01
C VAL A 419 17.09 -36.92 26.29
N ALA A 420 16.72 -38.00 25.59
CA ALA A 420 17.64 -38.83 24.83
C ALA A 420 18.27 -38.08 23.63
N ASP A 421 19.33 -38.65 23.05
CA ASP A 421 19.92 -38.11 21.82
C ASP A 421 18.94 -38.15 20.65
N TYR A 422 19.24 -37.34 19.64
CA TYR A 422 18.43 -37.19 18.44
C TYR A 422 18.12 -38.54 17.74
N ASN A 423 19.10 -39.43 17.56
CA ASN A 423 18.90 -40.70 16.86
C ASN A 423 18.03 -41.69 17.66
N SER A 424 18.20 -41.72 18.98
CA SER A 424 17.33 -42.49 19.89
C SER A 424 15.87 -42.05 19.80
N VAL A 425 15.62 -40.74 19.76
CA VAL A 425 14.27 -40.19 19.65
C VAL A 425 13.69 -40.40 18.25
N ARG A 426 14.48 -40.19 17.19
CA ARG A 426 14.13 -40.53 15.80
C ARG A 426 13.56 -41.94 15.70
N LYS A 427 14.27 -42.91 16.29
CA LYS A 427 13.85 -44.31 16.32
C LYS A 427 12.53 -44.51 17.07
N SER A 428 12.32 -43.79 18.17
CA SER A 428 11.10 -43.87 18.98
C SER A 428 9.84 -43.36 18.27
N VAL A 429 10.01 -42.43 17.32
CA VAL A 429 8.92 -41.91 16.46
C VAL A 429 8.82 -42.64 15.12
N GLY A 430 9.51 -43.78 14.99
CA GLY A 430 9.39 -44.67 13.83
C GLY A 430 10.27 -44.30 12.63
N LEU A 431 11.26 -43.41 12.79
CA LEU A 431 12.21 -43.04 11.75
C LEU A 431 13.53 -43.82 11.90
N PRO A 432 14.24 -44.12 10.81
CA PRO A 432 15.56 -44.73 10.91
C PRO A 432 16.58 -43.76 11.54
N PRO A 433 17.55 -44.26 12.32
CA PRO A 433 18.68 -43.44 12.75
C PRO A 433 19.50 -42.99 11.53
N LEU A 434 20.19 -41.86 11.66
CA LEU A 434 21.12 -41.36 10.64
C LEU A 434 22.54 -41.80 10.97
N ASP A 435 23.31 -42.16 9.94
CA ASP A 435 24.70 -42.63 10.07
C ASP A 435 25.73 -41.51 9.78
N ALA A 436 25.31 -40.40 9.17
CA ALA A 436 26.18 -39.28 8.82
C ALA A 436 25.45 -37.93 8.85
N PHE A 437 26.16 -36.86 9.22
CA PHE A 437 25.60 -35.49 9.27
C PHE A 437 25.10 -34.99 7.91
N THR A 438 25.67 -35.48 6.82
CA THR A 438 25.21 -35.16 5.45
C THR A 438 23.85 -35.77 5.10
N GLN A 439 23.33 -36.69 5.92
CA GLN A 439 21.96 -37.21 5.81
C GLN A 439 20.96 -36.37 6.61
N MET A 440 21.44 -35.53 7.53
CA MET A 440 20.60 -34.65 8.35
C MET A 440 20.29 -33.36 7.60
N THR A 441 21.31 -32.76 6.96
CA THR A 441 21.15 -31.53 6.20
C THR A 441 21.97 -31.49 4.92
N ILE A 442 21.39 -30.93 3.86
CA ILE A 442 22.08 -30.55 2.61
C ILE A 442 22.97 -29.31 2.79
N ASN A 443 22.79 -28.53 3.86
CA ASN A 443 23.62 -27.37 4.14
C ASN A 443 25.02 -27.82 4.56
N SER A 444 25.96 -27.75 3.62
CA SER A 444 27.34 -28.21 3.82
C SER A 444 28.07 -27.49 4.97
N ARG A 445 27.76 -26.21 5.23
CA ARG A 445 28.35 -25.45 6.34
C ARG A 445 27.82 -25.96 7.68
N LEU A 446 26.50 -26.11 7.81
CA LEU A 446 25.88 -26.64 9.02
C LEU A 446 26.32 -28.09 9.28
N SER A 447 26.34 -28.94 8.25
CA SER A 447 26.83 -30.32 8.35
C SER A 447 28.30 -30.37 8.80
N LYS A 448 29.15 -29.47 8.30
CA LYS A 448 30.54 -29.35 8.76
C LYS A 448 30.61 -28.92 10.23
N ASN A 449 29.88 -27.88 10.62
CA ASN A 449 29.86 -27.38 11.99
C ASN A 449 29.38 -28.47 12.97
N LEU A 450 28.33 -29.22 12.62
CA LEU A 450 27.85 -30.37 13.39
C LEU A 450 28.93 -31.46 13.51
N THR A 451 29.65 -31.76 12.43
CA THR A 451 30.74 -32.74 12.41
C THR A 451 31.88 -32.30 13.34
N ASP A 452 32.29 -31.03 13.26
CA ASP A 452 33.38 -30.49 14.08
C ASP A 452 33.00 -30.47 15.57
N VAL A 453 31.76 -30.09 15.89
CA VAL A 453 31.27 -29.93 17.26
C VAL A 453 30.99 -31.28 17.92
N TYR A 454 30.17 -32.14 17.30
CA TYR A 454 29.71 -33.38 17.93
C TYR A 454 30.59 -34.59 17.64
N GLN A 455 31.27 -34.62 16.48
CA GLN A 455 32.12 -35.73 15.98
C GLN A 455 31.38 -37.06 15.72
N ASP A 456 30.39 -37.41 16.54
CA ASP A 456 29.53 -38.58 16.45
C ASP A 456 28.07 -38.12 16.40
N ILE A 457 27.33 -38.55 15.36
CA ILE A 457 25.94 -38.20 15.15
C ILE A 457 25.01 -38.69 16.27
N ASN A 458 25.41 -39.74 17.00
CA ASN A 458 24.64 -40.27 18.14
C ASN A 458 24.80 -39.42 19.42
N LYS A 459 25.58 -38.34 19.36
CA LYS A 459 25.73 -37.38 20.47
C LYS A 459 24.90 -36.12 20.30
N VAL A 460 24.22 -35.94 19.18
CA VAL A 460 23.44 -34.73 18.88
C VAL A 460 22.29 -34.60 19.87
N ASP A 461 22.22 -33.46 20.55
CA ASP A 461 21.10 -33.13 21.44
C ASP A 461 19.82 -32.98 20.60
N LEU A 462 18.68 -33.47 21.11
CA LEU A 462 17.44 -33.53 20.34
C LEU A 462 17.04 -32.19 19.72
N TRP A 463 17.08 -31.09 20.49
CA TRP A 463 16.69 -29.76 20.00
C TRP A 463 17.57 -29.29 18.84
N VAL A 464 18.87 -29.58 18.90
CA VAL A 464 19.82 -29.28 17.80
C VAL A 464 19.47 -30.12 16.58
N GLY A 465 19.25 -31.43 16.77
CA GLY A 465 18.92 -32.34 15.69
C GLY A 465 17.65 -31.95 14.95
N VAL A 466 16.56 -31.63 15.67
CA VAL A 466 15.27 -31.30 15.04
C VAL A 466 15.28 -29.96 14.28
N LEU A 467 16.12 -29.00 14.67
CA LEU A 467 16.31 -27.74 13.95
C LEU A 467 17.30 -27.87 12.78
N ALA A 468 18.23 -28.81 12.86
CA ALA A 468 19.21 -29.07 11.82
C ALA A 468 18.68 -29.92 10.66
N GLU A 469 17.53 -30.57 10.81
CA GLU A 469 16.95 -31.38 9.74
C GLU A 469 16.46 -30.56 8.56
N ASP A 470 16.76 -31.02 7.34
CA ASP A 470 16.13 -30.46 6.15
C ASP A 470 14.60 -30.63 6.21
N HIS A 471 13.91 -29.57 5.79
CA HIS A 471 12.46 -29.50 5.85
C HIS A 471 11.79 -30.45 4.87
N MET A 472 10.64 -30.98 5.28
CA MET A 472 9.78 -31.71 4.37
C MET A 472 9.11 -30.76 3.37
N PRO A 473 8.78 -31.21 2.14
CA PRO A 473 8.10 -30.37 1.17
C PRO A 473 6.81 -29.76 1.71
N LYS A 474 6.63 -28.45 1.49
CA LYS A 474 5.47 -27.66 1.96
C LYS A 474 5.28 -27.67 3.49
N SER A 475 6.36 -27.80 4.25
CA SER A 475 6.36 -27.69 5.71
C SER A 475 7.61 -26.97 6.16
N ILE A 476 7.55 -26.34 7.33
CA ILE A 476 8.70 -25.74 8.02
C ILE A 476 9.44 -26.75 8.91
N PHE A 477 9.05 -28.03 8.88
CA PHE A 477 9.58 -29.05 9.79
C PHE A 477 10.33 -30.15 9.04
N GLY A 478 11.45 -30.58 9.64
CA GLY A 478 12.08 -31.84 9.31
C GLY A 478 11.27 -33.06 9.79
N PRO A 479 11.60 -34.27 9.29
CA PRO A 479 10.86 -35.50 9.60
C PRO A 479 10.64 -35.81 11.08
N THR A 480 11.63 -35.63 11.98
CA THR A 480 11.43 -35.93 13.42
C THR A 480 10.45 -34.96 14.03
N LEU A 481 10.67 -33.67 13.80
CA LEU A 481 9.87 -32.61 14.38
C LEU A 481 8.41 -32.76 13.97
N MET A 482 8.16 -33.01 12.68
CA MET A 482 6.81 -33.29 12.17
C MET A 482 6.14 -34.46 12.90
N ARG A 483 6.85 -35.57 13.10
CA ARG A 483 6.28 -36.75 13.79
C ARG A 483 5.93 -36.44 15.25
N MET A 484 6.78 -35.69 15.94
CA MET A 484 6.54 -35.29 17.33
C MET A 484 5.37 -34.32 17.47
N MET A 485 5.27 -33.34 16.56
CA MET A 485 4.16 -32.39 16.50
C MET A 485 2.83 -33.13 16.28
N ILE A 486 2.75 -33.97 15.25
CA ILE A 486 1.55 -34.77 14.97
C ILE A 486 1.20 -35.65 16.17
N GLU A 487 2.17 -36.34 16.79
CA GLU A 487 1.89 -37.23 17.91
C GLU A 487 1.29 -36.48 19.11
N GLN A 488 1.93 -35.39 19.57
CA GLN A 488 1.46 -34.68 20.76
C GLN A 488 0.09 -34.03 20.51
N PHE A 489 -0.07 -33.26 19.43
CA PHE A 489 -1.34 -32.61 19.14
C PHE A 489 -2.46 -33.60 18.86
N HIS A 490 -2.16 -34.77 18.30
CA HIS A 490 -3.18 -35.80 18.11
C HIS A 490 -3.68 -36.31 19.46
N GLN A 491 -2.76 -36.60 20.40
CA GLN A 491 -3.13 -37.05 21.75
C GLN A 491 -3.87 -35.98 22.55
N LEU A 492 -3.52 -34.70 22.38
CA LEU A 492 -4.27 -33.59 22.97
C LEU A 492 -5.70 -33.53 22.44
N ARG A 493 -5.88 -33.63 21.11
CA ARG A 493 -7.20 -33.56 20.47
C ARG A 493 -8.11 -34.73 20.84
N VAL A 494 -7.62 -35.96 20.71
CA VAL A 494 -8.45 -37.15 20.92
C VAL A 494 -8.59 -37.53 22.39
N GLY A 495 -7.62 -37.12 23.24
CA GLY A 495 -7.63 -37.37 24.68
C GLY A 495 -8.41 -36.36 25.50
N ASP A 496 -9.00 -35.34 24.87
CA ASP A 496 -9.79 -34.32 25.55
C ASP A 496 -11.31 -34.56 25.40
N ARG A 497 -11.99 -34.83 26.53
CA ARG A 497 -13.44 -35.03 26.57
C ARG A 497 -14.21 -33.76 26.22
N TYR A 498 -13.60 -32.60 26.45
CA TYR A 498 -14.20 -31.29 26.23
C TYR A 498 -13.67 -30.62 24.95
N TYR A 499 -12.97 -31.36 24.07
CA TYR A 499 -12.68 -30.89 22.72
C TYR A 499 -13.98 -30.44 22.03
N TYR A 500 -13.97 -29.29 21.38
CA TYR A 500 -15.19 -28.60 20.97
C TYR A 500 -16.10 -29.45 20.07
N GLU A 501 -15.55 -30.32 19.21
CA GLU A 501 -16.35 -31.23 18.38
C GLU A 501 -17.07 -32.33 19.20
N ASN A 502 -16.53 -32.70 20.37
CA ASN A 502 -17.05 -33.74 21.25
C ASN A 502 -17.87 -33.19 22.45
N ASP A 503 -17.72 -31.92 22.81
CA ASP A 503 -18.40 -31.34 23.97
C ASP A 503 -19.93 -31.34 23.78
N GLY A 504 -20.61 -32.24 24.49
CA GLY A 504 -22.06 -32.41 24.43
C GLY A 504 -22.87 -31.24 24.97
N ALA A 505 -22.24 -30.28 25.68
CA ALA A 505 -22.91 -29.06 26.12
C ALA A 505 -22.99 -28.01 25.01
N LEU A 506 -22.14 -28.09 23.97
CA LEU A 506 -22.22 -27.22 22.80
C LEU A 506 -23.31 -27.72 21.84
N THR A 507 -24.11 -26.78 21.34
CA THR A 507 -25.09 -27.04 20.29
C THR A 507 -24.38 -27.26 18.94
N PRO A 508 -25.03 -27.91 17.96
CA PRO A 508 -24.47 -28.01 16.61
C PRO A 508 -24.16 -26.65 15.97
N ALA A 509 -24.96 -25.62 16.26
CA ALA A 509 -24.73 -24.26 15.74
C ALA A 509 -23.46 -23.64 16.33
N GLU A 510 -23.28 -23.71 17.65
CA GLU A 510 -22.06 -23.20 18.30
C GLU A 510 -20.81 -23.96 17.86
N ARG A 511 -20.88 -25.29 17.69
CA ARG A 511 -19.75 -26.06 17.14
C ARG A 511 -19.37 -25.59 15.74
N GLN A 512 -20.38 -25.33 14.90
CA GLN A 512 -20.14 -24.82 13.56
C GLN A 512 -19.56 -23.41 13.59
N GLU A 513 -20.07 -22.53 14.46
CA GLU A 513 -19.57 -21.17 14.63
C GLU A 513 -18.11 -21.16 15.12
N ILE A 514 -17.80 -21.96 16.15
CA ILE A 514 -16.44 -22.19 16.65
C ILE A 514 -15.53 -22.64 15.50
N LYS A 515 -15.93 -23.68 14.77
CA LYS A 515 -15.15 -24.24 13.66
C LYS A 515 -14.88 -23.23 12.54
N SER A 516 -15.84 -22.33 12.29
CA SER A 516 -15.70 -21.29 11.26
C SER A 516 -14.99 -20.03 11.73
N THR A 517 -14.80 -19.85 13.04
CA THR A 517 -14.19 -18.63 13.59
C THR A 517 -12.69 -18.69 13.41
N ARG A 518 -12.15 -17.69 12.72
CA ARG A 518 -10.71 -17.52 12.52
C ARG A 518 -10.09 -16.61 13.57
N LEU A 519 -8.76 -16.66 13.73
CA LEU A 519 -8.05 -15.69 14.56
C LEU A 519 -8.26 -14.24 14.08
N ALA A 520 -8.35 -14.03 12.77
CA ALA A 520 -8.70 -12.73 12.18
C ALA A 520 -10.05 -12.21 12.70
N ASP A 521 -11.07 -13.07 12.78
CA ASP A 521 -12.40 -12.70 13.26
C ASP A 521 -12.37 -12.26 14.72
N VAL A 522 -11.62 -12.99 15.57
CA VAL A 522 -11.45 -12.64 16.98
C VAL A 522 -10.77 -11.28 17.10
N ILE A 523 -9.73 -11.01 16.32
CA ILE A 523 -9.04 -9.71 16.35
C ILE A 523 -9.99 -8.59 15.91
N ARG A 524 -10.64 -8.72 14.75
CA ARG A 524 -11.55 -7.69 14.20
C ARG A 524 -12.70 -7.38 15.14
N ARG A 525 -13.39 -8.39 15.68
CA ARG A 525 -14.51 -8.22 16.62
C ARG A 525 -14.14 -7.46 17.90
N ASN A 526 -12.86 -7.51 18.30
CA ASN A 526 -12.38 -6.95 19.57
C ASN A 526 -11.51 -5.70 19.42
N THR A 527 -11.24 -5.24 18.18
CA THR A 527 -10.42 -4.05 17.90
C THR A 527 -11.01 -3.12 16.85
N GLY A 528 -11.82 -3.62 15.91
CA GLY A 528 -12.27 -2.86 14.74
C GLY A 528 -11.23 -2.73 13.63
N LEU A 529 -10.09 -3.43 13.71
CA LEU A 529 -9.01 -3.35 12.73
C LEU A 529 -9.36 -4.12 11.44
N GLU A 530 -9.87 -3.41 10.43
CA GLU A 530 -10.20 -4.02 9.12
C GLU A 530 -8.97 -4.46 8.31
N ILE A 531 -7.79 -3.88 8.60
CA ILE A 531 -6.53 -4.18 7.90
C ILE A 531 -5.99 -5.60 8.15
N ILE A 532 -6.45 -6.27 9.21
CA ILE A 532 -6.03 -7.63 9.56
C ILE A 532 -6.45 -8.57 8.42
N PRO A 533 -5.56 -9.37 7.82
CA PRO A 533 -5.92 -10.29 6.74
C PRO A 533 -6.67 -11.52 7.27
N ASP A 534 -7.43 -12.19 6.41
CA ASP A 534 -8.16 -13.42 6.78
C ASP A 534 -7.20 -14.56 7.19
N GLU A 535 -6.04 -14.65 6.54
CA GLU A 535 -4.99 -15.62 6.85
C GLU A 535 -3.86 -14.98 7.68
N VAL A 536 -4.13 -14.64 8.94
CA VAL A 536 -3.16 -13.94 9.81
C VAL A 536 -1.83 -14.65 10.00
N PHE A 537 -1.76 -15.97 9.83
CA PHE A 537 -0.52 -16.74 9.92
C PHE A 537 0.37 -16.61 8.68
N LYS A 538 -0.10 -16.01 7.59
CA LYS A 538 0.73 -15.62 6.44
C LYS A 538 1.11 -14.15 6.57
N ALA A 539 2.40 -13.88 6.44
CA ALA A 539 2.87 -12.51 6.37
C ALA A 539 2.33 -11.88 5.10
N LEU A 540 1.76 -10.69 5.23
CA LEU A 540 1.61 -9.83 4.07
C LEU A 540 3.02 -9.65 3.48
N PRO A 541 3.21 -9.85 2.18
CA PRO A 541 4.50 -9.59 1.55
C PRO A 541 4.94 -8.20 1.98
N SER A 542 6.22 -8.03 2.34
CA SER A 542 6.83 -6.74 2.72
C SER A 542 6.70 -5.63 1.65
N ASN A 543 6.03 -5.94 0.54
CA ASN A 543 5.91 -5.22 -0.70
C ASN A 543 4.57 -5.49 -1.41
N ILE A 544 3.49 -5.87 -0.72
CA ILE A 544 2.16 -5.96 -1.33
C ILE A 544 1.11 -5.36 -0.40
N LEU A 545 0.95 -4.05 -0.55
CA LEU A 545 -0.38 -3.57 -0.86
C LEU A 545 -0.90 -4.39 -2.05
N VAL A 546 -1.96 -5.20 -1.89
CA VAL A 546 -2.57 -5.94 -3.01
C VAL A 546 -2.97 -4.98 -4.13
N ASN A 547 -3.28 -3.75 -3.75
CA ASN A 547 -3.61 -2.64 -4.63
C ASN A 547 -2.77 -1.44 -4.24
N ARG A 548 -2.08 -0.82 -5.20
CA ARG A 548 -1.33 0.43 -5.00
C ARG A 548 -2.14 1.44 -4.18
N THR A 549 -1.51 2.11 -3.21
CA THR A 549 -2.17 3.23 -2.52
C THR A 549 -2.56 4.30 -3.53
N ILE A 550 -3.49 5.17 -3.14
CA ILE A 550 -3.95 6.23 -4.03
C ILE A 550 -2.89 7.32 -4.25
N ASP A 551 -1.98 7.48 -3.29
CA ASP A 551 -0.89 8.47 -3.31
C ASP A 551 0.44 7.87 -3.80
N GLY A 552 0.46 6.61 -4.21
CA GLY A 552 1.64 5.94 -4.75
C GLY A 552 2.73 5.57 -3.74
N GLN A 553 2.51 5.78 -2.44
CA GLN A 553 3.44 5.32 -1.40
C GLN A 553 3.60 3.78 -1.40
N PHE A 554 4.74 3.32 -0.89
CA PHE A 554 5.11 1.90 -0.75
C PHE A 554 5.19 1.11 -2.07
N ASN A 555 5.26 1.79 -3.23
CA ASN A 555 5.54 1.11 -4.49
C ASN A 555 6.93 0.44 -4.47
N ASN A 556 7.94 1.14 -3.94
CA ASN A 556 9.29 0.62 -3.79
C ASN A 556 9.53 0.13 -2.35
N PRO A 557 9.96 -1.13 -2.13
CA PRO A 557 10.10 -1.71 -0.79
C PRO A 557 11.23 -1.12 0.05
N ASN A 558 12.18 -0.43 -0.57
CA ASN A 558 13.32 0.18 0.13
C ASN A 558 13.20 1.70 0.22
N ASN A 559 12.27 2.31 -0.54
CA ASN A 559 12.12 3.76 -0.65
C ASN A 559 10.64 4.12 -0.82
N ASN A 560 9.91 4.13 0.30
CA ASN A 560 8.44 4.25 0.31
C ASN A 560 7.89 5.50 -0.41
N SER A 561 8.67 6.57 -0.54
CA SER A 561 8.24 7.84 -1.14
C SER A 561 8.60 8.01 -2.62
N TRP A 562 9.33 7.06 -3.23
CA TRP A 562 9.71 7.15 -4.63
C TRP A 562 8.47 7.09 -5.54
N GLY A 563 8.28 8.14 -6.35
CA GLY A 563 7.13 8.28 -7.24
C GLY A 563 5.79 8.59 -6.55
N ALA A 564 5.76 8.70 -5.22
CA ALA A 564 4.55 9.07 -4.48
C ALA A 564 4.16 10.55 -4.74
N ALA A 565 2.90 10.88 -4.46
CA ALA A 565 2.42 12.26 -4.45
C ALA A 565 3.25 13.11 -3.47
N HIS A 566 3.50 14.36 -3.85
CA HIS A 566 4.36 15.33 -3.17
C HIS A 566 5.85 14.93 -3.07
N SER A 567 6.30 13.88 -3.76
CA SER A 567 7.72 13.55 -3.87
C SER A 567 8.50 14.63 -4.64
N ARG A 568 9.79 14.75 -4.34
CA ARG A 568 10.69 15.69 -5.00
C ARG A 568 10.94 15.28 -6.46
N VAL A 569 10.99 16.26 -7.36
CA VAL A 569 11.45 16.00 -8.73
C VAL A 569 12.93 15.61 -8.77
N LEU A 570 13.29 14.75 -9.71
CA LEU A 570 14.67 14.32 -9.90
C LEU A 570 15.48 15.40 -10.61
N VAL A 571 16.58 15.81 -9.95
CA VAL A 571 17.54 16.77 -10.50
C VAL A 571 18.68 15.99 -11.17
N ARG A 572 18.48 15.58 -12.42
CA ARG A 572 19.48 14.87 -13.25
C ARG A 572 20.36 15.81 -14.10
N THR A 573 20.12 17.11 -14.02
CA THR A 573 20.85 18.15 -14.76
C THR A 573 21.29 19.25 -13.80
N PRO A 574 22.34 20.04 -14.12
CA PRO A 574 22.75 21.16 -13.26
C PRO A 574 21.60 22.14 -13.01
N LEU A 575 21.43 22.55 -11.75
CA LEU A 575 20.56 23.67 -11.38
C LEU A 575 21.32 24.97 -11.60
N ALA A 576 20.73 25.87 -12.39
CA ALA A 576 21.36 27.10 -12.85
C ALA A 576 20.69 28.36 -12.29
N TYR A 577 20.17 28.29 -11.07
CA TYR A 577 19.73 29.48 -10.34
C TYR A 577 20.85 30.51 -10.29
N THR A 578 20.52 31.78 -10.57
CA THR A 578 21.51 32.85 -10.75
C THR A 578 22.32 33.13 -9.46
N ASP A 579 21.68 33.01 -8.31
CA ASP A 579 22.29 33.10 -6.98
C ASP A 579 22.81 31.73 -6.47
N GLY A 580 22.61 30.66 -7.24
CA GLY A 580 22.86 29.27 -6.84
C GLY A 580 21.83 28.72 -5.85
N ILE A 581 20.80 29.48 -5.47
CA ILE A 581 19.84 29.13 -4.42
C ILE A 581 18.43 28.98 -5.00
N SER A 582 17.86 30.08 -5.47
CA SER A 582 16.45 30.13 -5.90
C SER A 582 16.13 31.27 -6.88
N THR A 583 17.04 32.21 -7.12
CA THR A 583 16.83 33.28 -8.10
C THR A 583 16.77 32.68 -9.50
N PRO A 584 15.68 32.85 -10.26
CA PRO A 584 15.47 32.23 -11.56
C PRO A 584 16.69 32.29 -12.49
N ALA A 585 16.88 31.23 -13.27
CA ALA A 585 18.00 31.09 -14.20
C ALA A 585 17.87 32.05 -15.40
N GLY A 586 19.00 32.31 -16.06
CA GLY A 586 19.03 32.96 -17.36
C GLY A 586 18.76 34.47 -17.34
N GLU A 587 19.25 35.19 -16.33
CA GLU A 587 19.25 36.67 -16.30
C GLU A 587 19.94 37.28 -17.54
N ASP A 588 20.92 36.58 -18.12
CA ASP A 588 21.62 36.99 -19.34
C ASP A 588 20.95 36.53 -20.65
N ARG A 589 19.79 35.87 -20.56
CA ARG A 589 19.02 35.40 -21.72
C ARG A 589 17.98 36.44 -22.15
N PRO A 590 17.58 36.46 -23.43
CA PRO A 590 16.58 37.39 -23.94
C PRO A 590 15.24 37.28 -23.20
N ASN A 591 14.46 38.35 -23.22
CA ASN A 591 13.11 38.39 -22.67
C ASN A 591 12.23 37.30 -23.34
N ALA A 592 11.43 36.59 -22.54
CA ALA A 592 10.63 35.45 -23.01
C ALA A 592 9.60 35.85 -24.09
N ARG A 593 8.98 37.03 -23.98
CA ARG A 593 8.04 37.53 -24.99
C ARG A 593 8.73 37.94 -26.28
N VAL A 594 9.95 38.49 -26.21
CA VAL A 594 10.77 38.74 -27.41
C VAL A 594 11.07 37.42 -28.13
N ILE A 595 11.45 36.38 -27.40
CA ILE A 595 11.69 35.04 -27.98
C ILE A 595 10.40 34.52 -28.65
N SER A 596 9.26 34.61 -27.95
CA SER A 596 7.95 34.21 -28.48
C SER A 596 7.59 34.93 -29.78
N ASN A 597 7.76 36.25 -29.83
CA ASN A 597 7.44 37.04 -31.02
C ASN A 597 8.37 36.77 -32.21
N GLU A 598 9.68 36.69 -31.98
CA GLU A 598 10.66 36.60 -33.07
C GLU A 598 10.81 35.17 -33.60
N ILE A 599 10.75 34.17 -32.72
CA ILE A 599 11.01 32.78 -33.06
C ILE A 599 9.70 32.01 -33.30
N PHE A 600 8.69 32.18 -32.43
CA PHE A 600 7.52 31.30 -32.37
C PHE A 600 6.28 31.74 -33.13
N ALA A 601 6.27 32.94 -33.72
CA ALA A 601 5.12 33.43 -34.46
C ALA A 601 4.81 32.55 -35.68
N GLN A 602 3.63 31.93 -35.67
CA GLN A 602 3.10 31.14 -36.78
C GLN A 602 2.20 31.99 -37.68
N THR A 603 2.37 31.88 -39.00
CA THR A 603 1.56 32.61 -39.98
C THR A 603 0.71 31.71 -40.87
N THR A 604 1.02 30.40 -40.88
CA THR A 604 0.30 29.36 -41.63
C THR A 604 0.42 28.03 -40.90
N ASP A 605 -0.59 27.17 -41.01
CA ASP A 605 -0.56 25.80 -40.46
C ASP A 605 0.66 25.02 -40.96
N GLN A 606 1.31 24.30 -40.05
CA GLN A 606 2.42 23.40 -40.33
C GLN A 606 1.98 21.99 -39.95
N ALA A 607 1.45 21.22 -40.89
CA ALA A 607 1.02 19.86 -40.61
C ALA A 607 2.21 18.93 -40.34
N ASP A 608 2.09 18.04 -39.35
CA ASP A 608 3.08 17.00 -39.08
C ASP A 608 3.30 16.12 -40.34
N PRO A 609 4.53 16.02 -40.86
CA PRO A 609 4.81 15.31 -42.12
C PRO A 609 4.65 13.78 -42.01
N ARG A 610 4.49 13.24 -40.79
CA ARG A 610 4.25 11.82 -40.53
C ARG A 610 2.75 11.49 -40.50
N GLY A 611 1.87 12.49 -40.56
CA GLY A 611 0.43 12.31 -40.51
C GLY A 611 -0.09 11.91 -39.13
N LEU A 612 0.61 12.32 -38.05
CA LEU A 612 0.12 12.07 -36.69
C LEU A 612 -1.19 12.83 -36.45
N SER A 613 -2.15 12.19 -35.79
CA SER A 613 -3.43 12.82 -35.48
C SER A 613 -3.35 13.68 -34.22
N ALA A 614 -4.38 14.49 -33.98
CA ALA A 614 -4.51 15.25 -32.73
C ALA A 614 -4.71 14.39 -31.47
N TYR A 615 -4.97 13.08 -31.59
CA TYR A 615 -4.87 12.17 -30.44
C TYR A 615 -3.47 12.13 -29.84
N THR A 616 -2.43 12.34 -30.65
CA THR A 616 -1.04 12.23 -30.19
C THR A 616 -0.74 13.24 -29.08
N TRP A 617 -1.09 14.51 -29.29
CA TRP A 617 -0.89 15.54 -28.26
C TRP A 617 -1.92 15.45 -27.14
N GLY A 618 -3.18 15.10 -27.44
CA GLY A 618 -4.23 15.05 -26.41
C GLY A 618 -4.05 13.86 -25.45
N TRP A 619 -3.59 12.71 -25.96
CA TRP A 619 -3.14 11.61 -25.11
C TRP A 619 -1.89 12.00 -24.31
N GLY A 620 -0.93 12.68 -24.93
CA GLY A 620 0.23 13.21 -24.22
C GLY A 620 -0.14 14.15 -23.07
N GLN A 621 -1.16 14.99 -23.25
CA GLN A 621 -1.71 15.84 -22.19
C GLN A 621 -2.34 15.01 -21.08
N PHE A 622 -3.18 14.02 -21.42
CA PHE A 622 -3.78 13.12 -20.43
C PHE A 622 -2.72 12.41 -19.58
N ILE A 623 -1.64 11.92 -20.21
CA ILE A 623 -0.53 11.27 -19.50
C ILE A 623 0.30 12.28 -18.68
N ASP A 624 0.55 13.50 -19.17
CA ASP A 624 1.18 14.54 -18.35
C ASP A 624 0.37 14.81 -17.09
N HIS A 625 -0.96 14.77 -17.20
CA HIS A 625 -1.86 14.99 -16.08
C HIS A 625 -1.99 13.80 -15.13
N ASP A 626 -1.59 12.60 -15.58
CA ASP A 626 -1.52 11.38 -14.77
C ASP A 626 -0.22 11.31 -13.95
N ILE A 627 0.87 11.88 -14.48
CA ILE A 627 2.21 11.75 -13.88
C ILE A 627 2.80 13.05 -13.35
N THR A 628 2.26 14.23 -13.73
CA THR A 628 2.73 15.53 -13.24
C THR A 628 1.64 16.53 -12.86
N LEU A 629 1.86 17.23 -11.73
CA LEU A 629 1.10 18.41 -11.31
C LEU A 629 2.01 19.29 -10.46
N PHE A 630 2.10 20.57 -10.79
CA PHE A 630 2.94 21.50 -10.04
C PHE A 630 2.12 22.68 -9.55
N GLU A 631 1.89 22.72 -8.23
CA GLU A 631 1.20 23.83 -7.58
C GLU A 631 2.01 25.12 -7.69
N VAL A 632 1.33 26.27 -7.55
CA VAL A 632 1.94 27.60 -7.59
C VAL A 632 1.84 28.29 -6.23
N LEU A 633 2.82 29.13 -5.91
CA LEU A 633 2.81 29.94 -4.69
C LEU A 633 2.05 31.24 -4.94
N ALA A 634 0.98 31.44 -4.19
CA ALA A 634 0.11 32.60 -4.36
C ALA A 634 0.81 33.94 -4.07
N ASP A 635 1.88 33.93 -3.27
CA ASP A 635 2.62 35.09 -2.79
C ASP A 635 3.96 35.34 -3.52
N GLU A 636 4.38 34.44 -4.42
CA GLU A 636 5.59 34.62 -5.25
C GLU A 636 5.22 34.88 -6.72
N ASN A 637 5.05 36.15 -7.09
CA ASN A 637 4.84 36.56 -8.48
C ASN A 637 6.17 36.71 -9.25
N MET A 638 6.17 36.27 -10.50
CA MET A 638 7.27 36.36 -11.45
C MET A 638 6.74 36.78 -12.84
N ASP A 639 6.14 37.96 -12.89
CA ASP A 639 5.58 38.56 -14.08
C ASP A 639 6.60 38.67 -15.23
N ILE A 640 6.15 38.35 -16.44
CA ILE A 640 6.95 38.48 -17.67
C ILE A 640 6.73 39.88 -18.24
N SER A 641 7.79 40.67 -18.32
CA SER A 641 7.72 42.02 -18.89
C SER A 641 7.42 41.98 -20.38
N ILE A 642 6.51 42.86 -20.84
CA ILE A 642 6.13 42.99 -22.24
C ILE A 642 6.94 44.11 -22.92
N PRO A 643 7.52 43.86 -24.11
CA PRO A 643 8.17 44.91 -24.88
C PRO A 643 7.20 46.05 -25.23
N ALA A 644 7.67 47.29 -25.17
CA ALA A 644 6.88 48.44 -25.60
C ALA A 644 6.45 48.27 -27.07
N PHE A 645 5.18 48.59 -27.36
CA PHE A 645 4.56 48.42 -28.68
C PHE A 645 4.38 46.95 -29.11
N ASP A 646 4.33 46.02 -28.16
CA ASP A 646 3.83 44.67 -28.45
C ASP A 646 2.42 44.75 -29.04
N ALA A 647 2.21 44.12 -30.19
CA ALA A 647 0.98 44.26 -30.97
C ALA A 647 -0.29 43.79 -30.23
N TYR A 648 -0.15 42.90 -29.25
CA TYR A 648 -1.27 42.27 -28.55
C TYR A 648 -1.40 42.80 -27.12
N PHE A 649 -0.29 42.81 -26.36
CA PHE A 649 -0.32 43.07 -24.92
C PHE A 649 0.00 44.53 -24.54
N ASP A 650 0.69 45.30 -25.41
CA ASP A 650 0.98 46.72 -25.18
C ASP A 650 0.91 47.56 -26.47
N PRO A 651 -0.23 47.57 -27.19
CA PRO A 651 -0.33 48.22 -28.51
C PRO A 651 -0.13 49.73 -28.45
N GLN A 652 -0.31 50.34 -27.27
CA GLN A 652 -0.12 51.78 -27.04
C GLN A 652 1.32 52.16 -26.66
N GLY A 653 2.20 51.17 -26.46
CA GLY A 653 3.61 51.38 -26.14
C GLY A 653 3.86 52.01 -24.78
N THR A 654 3.10 51.59 -23.77
CA THR A 654 3.27 52.06 -22.39
C THR A 654 4.61 51.62 -21.78
N GLY A 655 5.11 50.44 -22.19
CA GLY A 655 6.31 49.82 -21.65
C GLY A 655 6.16 49.30 -20.22
N THR A 656 4.94 49.26 -19.68
CA THR A 656 4.65 48.82 -18.30
C THR A 656 3.79 47.56 -18.22
N ALA A 657 3.33 47.02 -19.35
CA ALA A 657 2.50 45.83 -19.37
C ALA A 657 3.30 44.58 -18.97
N THR A 658 2.63 43.63 -18.32
CA THR A 658 3.18 42.33 -17.92
C THR A 658 2.22 41.19 -18.24
N ILE A 659 2.75 39.99 -18.46
CA ILE A 659 1.98 38.74 -18.39
C ILE A 659 2.18 38.17 -16.98
N PRO A 660 1.09 37.96 -16.21
CA PRO A 660 1.19 37.47 -14.84
C PRO A 660 1.65 36.00 -14.82
N MET A 661 2.52 35.66 -13.87
CA MET A 661 2.94 34.29 -13.62
C MET A 661 3.32 34.13 -12.15
N GLN A 662 2.92 33.01 -11.55
CA GLN A 662 3.32 32.63 -10.20
C GLN A 662 4.40 31.55 -10.24
N ARG A 663 5.31 31.62 -9.27
CA ARG A 663 6.39 30.65 -9.10
C ARG A 663 5.86 29.30 -8.62
N THR A 664 6.58 28.24 -8.98
CA THR A 664 6.18 26.88 -8.64
C THR A 664 6.40 26.64 -7.14
N ALA A 665 5.46 25.97 -6.49
CA ALA A 665 5.64 25.45 -5.15
C ALA A 665 6.90 24.56 -5.07
N TYR A 666 7.51 24.52 -3.90
CA TYR A 666 8.77 23.86 -3.69
C TYR A 666 8.85 23.25 -2.29
N ASP A 667 9.77 22.33 -2.08
CA ASP A 667 10.03 21.79 -0.76
C ASP A 667 10.70 22.87 0.11
N HIS A 668 9.99 23.34 1.13
CA HIS A 668 10.48 24.40 2.03
C HIS A 668 11.76 24.06 2.80
N THR A 669 12.20 22.79 2.81
CA THR A 669 13.51 22.37 3.33
C THR A 669 14.67 22.62 2.35
N THR A 670 14.37 23.09 1.13
CA THR A 670 15.32 23.39 0.05
C THR A 670 15.32 24.88 -0.29
N GLY A 671 16.26 25.33 -1.12
CA GLY A 671 16.42 26.75 -1.46
C GLY A 671 16.95 27.59 -0.31
N THR A 672 17.77 27.00 0.56
CA THR A 672 18.32 27.66 1.76
C THR A 672 19.67 28.33 1.50
N ASP A 673 20.50 27.71 0.66
CA ASP A 673 21.86 28.13 0.35
C ASP A 673 22.37 27.39 -0.91
N PRO A 674 23.54 27.76 -1.48
CA PRO A 674 24.01 27.16 -2.74
C PRO A 674 24.31 25.66 -2.70
N SER A 675 24.44 25.05 -1.51
CA SER A 675 24.61 23.59 -1.38
C SER A 675 23.27 22.84 -1.34
N ASN A 676 22.16 23.56 -1.15
CA ASN A 676 20.80 23.05 -1.09
C ASN A 676 19.84 24.00 -1.85
N PRO A 677 19.99 24.09 -3.19
CA PRO A 677 19.15 24.93 -4.04
C PRO A 677 17.68 24.51 -4.00
N ARG A 678 16.78 25.37 -4.48
CA ARG A 678 15.33 25.13 -4.52
C ARG A 678 15.01 23.88 -5.35
N ILE A 679 14.22 22.97 -4.80
CA ILE A 679 13.73 21.76 -5.47
C ILE A 679 12.21 21.69 -5.35
N HIS A 680 11.55 21.37 -6.46
CA HIS A 680 10.10 21.31 -6.57
C HIS A 680 9.54 19.94 -6.20
N THR A 681 8.28 19.91 -5.78
CA THR A 681 7.54 18.67 -5.53
C THR A 681 6.52 18.44 -6.63
N ASN A 682 6.27 17.17 -6.95
CA ASN A 682 5.19 16.77 -7.84
C ASN A 682 3.92 16.57 -7.00
N GLY A 683 2.85 17.32 -7.21
CA GLY A 683 1.63 17.26 -6.40
C GLY A 683 0.80 15.98 -6.56
N ILE A 684 1.13 15.15 -7.56
CA ILE A 684 0.48 13.87 -7.83
C ILE A 684 1.51 12.75 -7.94
N THR A 685 1.02 11.51 -8.07
CA THR A 685 1.86 10.33 -8.31
C THR A 685 2.68 10.50 -9.60
N ALA A 686 3.88 9.92 -9.64
CA ALA A 686 4.70 9.89 -10.85
C ALA A 686 4.33 8.72 -11.77
N PHE A 687 3.59 7.74 -11.25
CA PHE A 687 3.26 6.49 -11.94
C PHE A 687 2.18 6.68 -12.99
N ILE A 688 2.17 5.79 -13.99
CA ILE A 688 1.07 5.69 -14.95
C ILE A 688 0.01 4.77 -14.33
N ASP A 689 -0.69 5.28 -13.31
CA ASP A 689 -1.59 4.48 -12.46
C ASP A 689 -3.05 4.91 -12.54
N GLY A 690 -3.39 5.78 -13.51
CA GLY A 690 -4.73 6.29 -13.70
C GLY A 690 -5.14 7.31 -12.64
N SER A 691 -4.19 7.96 -11.97
CA SER A 691 -4.46 9.10 -11.07
C SER A 691 -5.29 10.20 -11.75
N ALA A 692 -5.20 10.37 -13.07
CA ALA A 692 -6.05 11.25 -13.87
C ALA A 692 -7.55 10.87 -13.81
N VAL A 693 -7.86 9.60 -13.52
CA VAL A 693 -9.21 9.05 -13.35
C VAL A 693 -9.60 9.01 -11.88
N TYR A 694 -8.70 8.55 -11.00
CA TYR A 694 -9.00 8.22 -9.60
C TYR A 694 -8.56 9.26 -8.57
N GLY A 695 -7.62 10.14 -8.93
CA GLY A 695 -6.97 11.09 -8.03
C GLY A 695 -5.72 10.53 -7.36
N SER A 696 -4.94 11.42 -6.74
CA SER A 696 -3.70 11.06 -6.00
C SER A 696 -3.81 11.22 -4.49
N ASN A 697 -5.03 11.42 -3.97
CA ASN A 697 -5.30 11.45 -2.54
C ASN A 697 -6.66 10.79 -2.25
N LYS A 698 -6.83 10.40 -1.00
CA LYS A 698 -7.97 9.60 -0.58
C LYS A 698 -9.26 10.40 -0.64
N GLU A 699 -9.24 11.68 -0.26
CA GLU A 699 -10.43 12.52 -0.24
C GLU A 699 -11.06 12.63 -1.63
N ARG A 700 -10.23 12.87 -2.65
CA ARG A 700 -10.69 12.92 -4.05
C ARG A 700 -11.21 11.58 -4.54
N ALA A 701 -10.46 10.50 -4.30
CA ALA A 701 -10.84 9.17 -4.76
C ALA A 701 -12.16 8.71 -4.12
N ASP A 702 -12.32 8.93 -2.82
CA ASP A 702 -13.56 8.65 -2.10
C ASP A 702 -14.72 9.49 -2.65
N TRP A 703 -14.50 10.79 -2.87
CA TRP A 703 -15.56 11.66 -3.40
C TRP A 703 -16.02 11.23 -4.80
N LEU A 704 -15.11 10.73 -5.64
CA LEU A 704 -15.45 10.24 -6.98
C LEU A 704 -16.21 8.92 -6.97
N ARG A 705 -16.28 8.19 -5.85
CA ARG A 705 -16.92 6.89 -5.75
C ARG A 705 -18.38 6.98 -5.36
N THR A 706 -19.16 6.01 -5.83
CA THR A 706 -20.54 5.80 -5.38
C THR A 706 -20.62 4.97 -4.09
N PHE A 707 -19.54 4.26 -3.74
CA PHE A 707 -19.51 3.21 -2.70
C PHE A 707 -20.60 2.14 -2.88
N ALA A 708 -21.05 1.95 -4.12
CA ALA A 708 -21.94 0.89 -4.50
C ALA A 708 -21.42 0.20 -5.77
N LEU A 709 -21.36 -1.13 -5.73
CA LEU A 709 -21.02 -1.95 -6.89
C LEU A 709 -19.63 -1.64 -7.50
N GLY A 710 -18.74 -1.06 -6.71
CA GLY A 710 -17.39 -0.65 -7.12
C GLY A 710 -17.36 0.55 -8.07
N LYS A 711 -18.46 1.29 -8.26
CA LYS A 711 -18.57 2.27 -9.36
C LYS A 711 -18.12 3.67 -8.98
N LEU A 712 -17.63 4.40 -9.98
CA LEU A 712 -17.42 5.84 -9.96
C LEU A 712 -18.72 6.59 -10.27
N LYS A 713 -18.88 7.78 -9.68
CA LYS A 713 -19.99 8.70 -9.93
C LYS A 713 -19.97 9.15 -11.39
N THR A 714 -21.15 9.34 -11.96
CA THR A 714 -21.36 9.90 -13.29
C THR A 714 -22.58 10.80 -13.26
N SER A 715 -22.64 11.78 -14.17
CA SER A 715 -23.84 12.58 -14.41
C SER A 715 -24.66 12.05 -15.58
N SER A 716 -25.80 12.69 -15.86
CA SER A 716 -26.67 12.42 -17.01
C SER A 716 -25.88 12.25 -18.31
N GLY A 717 -26.15 11.15 -19.05
CA GLY A 717 -25.41 10.80 -20.26
C GLY A 717 -24.10 10.04 -20.00
N ASN A 718 -23.90 9.51 -18.78
CA ASN A 718 -22.67 8.84 -18.36
C ASN A 718 -21.44 9.74 -18.57
N LEU A 719 -21.60 11.04 -18.29
CA LEU A 719 -20.50 12.00 -18.27
C LEU A 719 -19.85 12.02 -16.88
N LEU A 720 -18.73 12.72 -16.74
CA LEU A 720 -18.14 12.97 -15.42
C LEU A 720 -19.17 13.59 -14.45
N PRO A 721 -19.03 13.38 -13.14
CA PRO A 721 -19.89 14.03 -12.16
C PRO A 721 -19.59 15.53 -12.10
N TYR A 722 -20.61 16.36 -11.90
CA TYR A 722 -20.42 17.76 -11.54
C TYR A 722 -20.05 17.89 -10.05
N ASN A 723 -19.47 19.02 -9.64
CA ASN A 723 -19.16 19.37 -8.24
C ASN A 723 -20.41 19.65 -7.37
N THR A 724 -21.50 18.92 -7.61
CA THR A 724 -22.79 19.03 -6.93
C THR A 724 -23.05 17.80 -6.08
N VAL A 725 -24.00 17.89 -5.14
CA VAL A 725 -24.27 16.85 -4.13
C VAL A 725 -24.56 15.48 -4.76
N SER A 726 -25.28 15.44 -5.88
CA SER A 726 -25.59 14.19 -6.60
C SER A 726 -24.62 13.89 -7.74
N GLY A 727 -23.78 14.86 -8.14
CA GLY A 727 -23.05 14.83 -9.40
C GLY A 727 -23.85 15.33 -10.61
N GLU A 728 -25.15 15.66 -10.48
CA GLU A 728 -25.94 16.23 -11.57
C GLU A 728 -25.80 17.75 -11.65
N GLN A 729 -25.74 18.30 -12.86
CA GLN A 729 -25.50 19.73 -13.09
C GLN A 729 -26.51 20.66 -12.41
N SER A 730 -27.78 20.23 -12.31
CA SER A 730 -28.89 21.04 -11.78
C SER A 730 -28.92 21.17 -10.27
N ASP A 731 -28.13 20.38 -9.56
CA ASP A 731 -28.21 20.24 -8.11
C ASP A 731 -27.33 21.26 -7.38
N ALA A 732 -27.51 21.37 -6.07
CA ALA A 732 -26.70 22.28 -5.26
C ALA A 732 -25.23 21.87 -5.28
N ILE A 733 -24.33 22.85 -5.33
CA ILE A 733 -22.88 22.64 -5.19
C ILE A 733 -22.60 21.91 -3.87
N ASP A 734 -21.80 20.85 -3.95
CA ASP A 734 -21.33 20.13 -2.79
C ASP A 734 -20.15 20.90 -2.18
N PRO A 735 -20.23 21.38 -0.92
CA PRO A 735 -19.12 22.08 -0.28
C PRO A 735 -17.88 21.18 -0.10
N GLU A 736 -18.04 19.87 -0.13
CA GLU A 736 -16.96 18.89 0.00
C GLU A 736 -16.40 18.43 -1.37
N ALA A 737 -16.90 18.99 -2.48
CA ALA A 737 -16.40 18.64 -3.81
C ALA A 737 -14.91 19.00 -3.96
N PRO A 738 -14.08 18.09 -4.51
CA PRO A 738 -12.68 18.36 -4.78
C PRO A 738 -12.49 19.60 -5.65
N ARG A 739 -11.47 20.41 -5.32
CA ARG A 739 -11.10 21.58 -6.13
C ARG A 739 -10.77 21.17 -7.56
N MET A 740 -11.27 21.93 -8.53
CA MET A 740 -10.84 21.85 -9.92
C MET A 740 -10.16 23.17 -10.31
N GLU A 741 -9.21 23.12 -11.23
CA GLU A 741 -8.61 24.33 -11.79
C GLU A 741 -9.63 25.01 -12.71
N MET A 742 -10.02 26.22 -12.31
CA MET A 742 -10.97 27.05 -13.03
C MET A 742 -10.53 28.50 -12.97
N PRO A 743 -9.92 29.04 -14.05
CA PRO A 743 -9.46 30.42 -14.09
C PRO A 743 -10.62 31.43 -14.18
N PHE A 744 -11.85 30.94 -14.35
CA PHE A 744 -13.05 31.75 -14.55
C PHE A 744 -13.96 31.68 -13.30
N PRO A 745 -13.85 32.62 -12.34
CA PRO A 745 -14.53 32.55 -11.04
C PRO A 745 -16.07 32.57 -11.13
N GLN A 746 -16.64 33.02 -12.26
CA GLN A 746 -18.06 32.98 -12.55
C GLN A 746 -18.59 31.57 -12.86
N VAL A 747 -17.69 30.62 -13.16
CA VAL A 747 -18.01 29.21 -13.39
C VAL A 747 -17.92 28.47 -12.05
N THR A 748 -19.08 28.23 -11.44
CA THR A 748 -19.21 27.59 -10.13
C THR A 748 -19.58 26.12 -10.21
N THR A 749 -20.04 25.67 -11.39
CA THR A 749 -20.47 24.29 -11.64
C THR A 749 -19.68 23.69 -12.79
N PHE A 750 -18.99 22.58 -12.55
CA PHE A 750 -18.06 21.98 -13.50
C PHE A 750 -17.86 20.48 -13.25
N PHE A 751 -17.30 19.77 -14.22
CA PHE A 751 -16.98 18.35 -14.06
C PHE A 751 -15.87 18.15 -13.03
N VAL A 752 -15.91 17.03 -12.33
CA VAL A 752 -14.90 16.60 -11.36
C VAL A 752 -14.34 15.25 -11.80
N ALA A 753 -13.02 15.11 -11.79
CA ALA A 753 -12.29 13.90 -12.14
C ALA A 753 -11.11 13.69 -11.18
N GLY A 754 -10.32 12.64 -11.40
CA GLY A 754 -9.05 12.42 -10.68
C GLY A 754 -8.07 13.57 -10.86
N ASP A 755 -7.89 14.03 -12.10
CA ASP A 755 -7.11 15.23 -12.42
C ASP A 755 -7.89 16.52 -12.15
N VAL A 756 -7.23 17.50 -11.53
CA VAL A 756 -7.79 18.83 -11.24
C VAL A 756 -7.98 19.67 -12.51
N ARG A 757 -7.30 19.34 -13.61
CA ARG A 757 -7.33 20.07 -14.90
C ARG A 757 -8.26 19.43 -15.95
N ALA A 758 -9.09 18.45 -15.59
CA ALA A 758 -9.92 17.71 -16.55
C ALA A 758 -10.91 18.55 -17.39
N ASN A 759 -11.21 19.79 -16.96
CA ASN A 759 -12.06 20.72 -17.71
C ASN A 759 -11.29 21.62 -18.68
N GLU A 760 -9.96 21.50 -18.79
CA GLU A 760 -9.13 22.44 -19.57
C GLU A 760 -9.59 22.54 -21.02
N ASN A 761 -9.92 21.43 -21.69
CA ASN A 761 -10.53 21.42 -23.02
C ASN A 761 -11.46 20.20 -23.18
N PRO A 762 -12.45 20.25 -24.10
CA PRO A 762 -13.48 19.22 -24.20
C PRO A 762 -12.96 17.86 -24.68
N PHE A 763 -11.85 17.82 -25.43
CA PHE A 763 -11.24 16.55 -25.82
C PHE A 763 -10.60 15.84 -24.61
N LEU A 764 -9.87 16.57 -23.77
CA LEU A 764 -9.33 16.04 -22.52
C LEU A 764 -10.46 15.52 -21.61
N THR A 765 -11.52 16.31 -21.40
CA THR A 765 -12.71 15.88 -20.65
C THR A 765 -13.32 14.59 -21.23
N SER A 766 -13.32 14.44 -22.55
CA SER A 766 -13.82 13.25 -23.23
C SER A 766 -12.98 12.01 -22.89
N ILE A 767 -11.65 12.13 -22.84
CA ILE A 767 -10.74 11.05 -22.42
C ILE A 767 -10.97 10.67 -20.95
N HIS A 768 -11.07 11.63 -20.02
CA HIS A 768 -11.41 11.32 -18.62
C HIS A 768 -12.75 10.57 -18.53
N THR A 769 -13.76 11.04 -19.29
CA THR A 769 -15.09 10.42 -19.29
C THR A 769 -15.03 8.97 -19.79
N VAL A 770 -14.28 8.68 -20.86
CA VAL A 770 -14.24 7.32 -21.42
C VAL A 770 -13.60 6.32 -20.45
N PHE A 771 -12.61 6.73 -19.65
CA PHE A 771 -12.03 5.84 -18.63
C PHE A 771 -12.90 5.66 -17.40
N VAL A 772 -13.69 6.67 -17.01
CA VAL A 772 -14.74 6.49 -15.98
C VAL A 772 -15.80 5.50 -16.48
N ARG A 773 -16.22 5.62 -17.74
CA ARG A 773 -17.13 4.64 -18.37
C ARG A 773 -16.51 3.24 -18.40
N GLU A 774 -15.24 3.15 -18.75
CA GLU A 774 -14.53 1.86 -18.82
C GLU A 774 -14.45 1.18 -17.45
N HIS A 775 -14.11 1.93 -16.40
CA HIS A 775 -14.13 1.43 -15.03
C HIS A 775 -15.51 0.90 -14.65
N ASN A 776 -16.57 1.69 -14.88
CA ASN A 776 -17.93 1.28 -14.54
C ASN A 776 -18.41 0.06 -15.35
N ARG A 777 -18.01 -0.03 -16.63
CA ARG A 777 -18.24 -1.19 -17.49
C ARG A 777 -17.57 -2.43 -16.90
N LEU A 778 -16.30 -2.34 -16.52
CA LEU A 778 -15.56 -3.44 -15.88
C LEU A 778 -16.22 -3.89 -14.58
N CYS A 779 -16.67 -2.96 -13.74
CA CYS A 779 -17.44 -3.31 -12.53
C CYS A 779 -18.71 -4.13 -12.86
N ASP A 780 -19.43 -3.77 -13.92
CA ASP A 780 -20.60 -4.53 -14.39
C ASP A 780 -20.24 -5.92 -14.93
N GLU A 781 -19.02 -6.15 -15.42
CA GLU A 781 -18.55 -7.49 -15.81
C GLU A 781 -18.14 -8.29 -14.58
N LEU A 782 -17.33 -7.69 -13.71
CA LEU A 782 -16.82 -8.31 -12.50
C LEU A 782 -17.93 -8.77 -11.56
N ILE A 783 -19.02 -8.00 -11.41
CA ILE A 783 -20.17 -8.41 -10.58
C ILE A 783 -20.87 -9.65 -11.15
N ARG A 784 -20.89 -9.80 -12.49
CA ARG A 784 -21.51 -10.98 -13.12
C ARG A 784 -20.70 -12.24 -12.86
N ASP A 785 -19.38 -12.11 -12.86
CA ASP A 785 -18.44 -13.23 -12.68
C ASP A 785 -18.16 -13.52 -11.20
N HIS A 786 -18.27 -12.49 -10.35
CA HIS A 786 -17.98 -12.52 -8.91
C HIS A 786 -19.09 -11.83 -8.10
N PRO A 787 -20.31 -12.41 -8.03
CA PRO A 787 -21.47 -11.79 -7.38
C PRO A 787 -21.32 -11.65 -5.85
N ASP A 788 -20.33 -12.29 -5.25
CA ASP A 788 -19.98 -12.27 -3.82
C ASP A 788 -18.95 -11.19 -3.46
N TRP A 789 -18.34 -10.52 -4.44
CA TRP A 789 -17.37 -9.46 -4.19
C TRP A 789 -18.01 -8.19 -3.62
N THR A 790 -17.29 -7.57 -2.68
CA THR A 790 -17.69 -6.29 -2.08
C THR A 790 -17.47 -5.11 -3.03
N ASP A 791 -18.05 -3.94 -2.71
CA ASP A 791 -17.78 -2.68 -3.42
C ASP A 791 -16.29 -2.42 -3.59
N GLU A 792 -15.53 -2.58 -2.50
CA GLU A 792 -14.09 -2.31 -2.48
C GLU A 792 -13.31 -3.28 -3.37
N MET A 793 -13.64 -4.58 -3.34
CA MET A 793 -12.98 -5.58 -4.20
C MET A 793 -13.22 -5.30 -5.69
N LEU A 794 -14.46 -4.94 -6.05
CA LEU A 794 -14.83 -4.56 -7.42
C LEU A 794 -14.10 -3.30 -7.86
N TYR A 795 -14.14 -2.25 -7.04
CA TYR A 795 -13.48 -0.97 -7.29
C TYR A 795 -11.98 -1.16 -7.53
N GLN A 796 -11.29 -1.87 -6.64
CA GLN A 796 -9.85 -2.06 -6.75
C GLN A 796 -9.47 -2.92 -7.95
N ARG A 797 -10.25 -3.97 -8.26
CA ARG A 797 -9.98 -4.78 -9.46
C ARG A 797 -10.17 -3.98 -10.74
N ALA A 798 -11.26 -3.22 -10.86
CA ALA A 798 -11.52 -2.39 -12.02
C ALA A 798 -10.48 -1.26 -12.15
N ARG A 799 -10.10 -0.60 -11.04
CA ARG A 799 -9.03 0.40 -11.00
C ARG A 799 -7.70 -0.17 -11.51
N LYS A 800 -7.32 -1.35 -11.04
CA LYS A 800 -6.08 -2.01 -11.46
C LYS A 800 -6.08 -2.33 -12.96
N ILE A 801 -7.19 -2.85 -13.50
CA ILE A 801 -7.33 -3.13 -14.94
C ILE A 801 -7.24 -1.83 -15.76
N VAL A 802 -7.91 -0.75 -15.34
CA VAL A 802 -7.85 0.54 -16.05
C VAL A 802 -6.44 1.12 -16.06
N GLY A 803 -5.73 1.10 -14.94
CA GLY A 803 -4.31 1.51 -14.89
C GLY A 803 -3.47 0.73 -15.89
N ALA A 804 -3.62 -0.60 -15.92
CA ALA A 804 -2.92 -1.48 -16.87
C ALA A 804 -3.27 -1.18 -18.34
N LEU A 805 -4.53 -0.84 -18.64
CA LEU A 805 -4.94 -0.43 -19.99
C LEU A 805 -4.30 0.91 -20.41
N ILE A 806 -4.19 1.88 -19.50
CA ILE A 806 -3.51 3.15 -19.77
C ILE A 806 -2.02 2.91 -20.02
N GLU A 807 -1.36 2.08 -19.20
CA GLU A 807 0.02 1.66 -19.42
C GLU A 807 0.21 1.00 -20.79
N ALA A 808 -0.68 0.07 -21.17
CA ALA A 808 -0.62 -0.60 -22.47
C ALA A 808 -0.74 0.39 -23.63
N VAL A 809 -1.69 1.33 -23.59
CA VAL A 809 -1.80 2.37 -24.64
C VAL A 809 -0.53 3.21 -24.71
N VAL A 810 0.10 3.55 -23.58
CA VAL A 810 1.37 4.30 -23.57
C VAL A 810 2.50 3.51 -24.23
N TYR A 811 2.76 2.28 -23.77
CA TYR A 811 3.95 1.52 -24.17
C TYR A 811 3.79 0.75 -25.49
N GLU A 812 2.58 0.31 -25.83
CA GLU A 812 2.32 -0.51 -27.01
C GLU A 812 1.87 0.32 -28.24
N GLU A 813 1.32 1.52 -28.03
CA GLU A 813 0.80 2.36 -29.13
C GLU A 813 1.47 3.74 -29.19
N TRP A 814 1.33 4.56 -28.15
CA TRP A 814 1.65 5.99 -28.24
C TRP A 814 3.16 6.27 -28.33
N LEU A 815 3.99 5.71 -27.43
CA LEU A 815 5.44 5.91 -27.48
C LEU A 815 6.04 5.40 -28.81
N PRO A 816 5.69 4.20 -29.31
CA PRO A 816 6.10 3.76 -30.66
C PRO A 816 5.71 4.74 -31.76
N THR A 817 4.49 5.29 -31.72
CA THR A 817 4.02 6.28 -32.71
C THR A 817 4.82 7.59 -32.65
N LEU A 818 5.37 7.97 -31.51
CA LEU A 818 6.31 9.10 -31.42
C LEU A 818 7.71 8.79 -32.02
N GLY A 819 7.97 7.54 -32.38
CA GLY A 819 9.24 7.04 -32.91
C GLY A 819 10.22 6.56 -31.83
N MET A 820 9.74 6.34 -30.60
CA MET A 820 10.56 5.86 -29.48
C MET A 820 10.79 4.36 -29.54
N GLN A 821 11.97 3.94 -29.11
CA GLN A 821 12.29 2.52 -28.96
C GLN A 821 11.93 2.06 -27.54
N VAL A 822 10.75 1.44 -27.41
CA VAL A 822 10.35 0.79 -26.16
C VAL A 822 11.19 -0.48 -25.99
N LYS A 823 12.14 -0.47 -25.06
CA LYS A 823 13.00 -1.62 -24.77
C LYS A 823 12.16 -2.79 -24.28
N THR A 824 12.55 -4.02 -24.61
CA THR A 824 11.94 -5.21 -24.01
C THR A 824 12.04 -5.15 -22.49
N PRO A 825 10.90 -5.21 -21.75
CA PRO A 825 10.92 -5.16 -20.29
C PRO A 825 11.76 -6.30 -19.71
N GLN A 826 12.52 -6.03 -18.64
CA GLN A 826 13.36 -7.03 -17.95
C GLN A 826 12.81 -7.44 -16.58
N GLY A 827 11.61 -6.97 -16.23
CA GLY A 827 11.04 -7.08 -14.89
C GLY A 827 11.22 -5.80 -14.06
N TYR A 828 10.59 -5.78 -12.90
CA TYR A 828 10.72 -4.72 -11.90
C TYR A 828 12.16 -4.58 -11.39
N ASP A 829 12.68 -3.35 -11.36
CA ASP A 829 13.98 -3.01 -10.78
C ASP A 829 13.81 -2.03 -9.60
N GLN A 830 13.88 -2.58 -8.38
CA GLN A 830 13.79 -1.81 -7.13
C GLN A 830 14.89 -0.75 -6.93
N THR A 831 15.91 -0.71 -7.79
CA THR A 831 16.99 0.30 -7.73
C THR A 831 16.73 1.51 -8.62
N VAL A 832 15.69 1.45 -9.46
CA VAL A 832 15.27 2.54 -10.34
C VAL A 832 14.29 3.45 -9.61
N ASP A 833 14.59 4.75 -9.61
CA ASP A 833 13.72 5.79 -9.07
C ASP A 833 12.80 6.32 -10.20
N PRO A 834 11.47 6.06 -10.12
CA PRO A 834 10.51 6.50 -11.13
C PRO A 834 10.15 7.99 -11.02
N GLY A 835 10.72 8.75 -10.06
CA GLY A 835 10.42 10.16 -9.88
C GLY A 835 10.52 10.99 -11.18
N ILE A 836 9.70 12.03 -11.27
CA ILE A 836 9.67 12.92 -12.46
C ILE A 836 10.95 13.76 -12.51
N MET A 837 11.70 13.70 -13.61
CA MET A 837 12.84 14.58 -13.83
C MET A 837 12.40 16.04 -14.01
N ASN A 838 13.13 16.97 -13.39
CA ASN A 838 12.85 18.40 -13.50
C ASN A 838 12.87 18.87 -14.97
N VAL A 839 13.89 18.46 -15.74
CA VAL A 839 14.03 18.81 -17.16
C VAL A 839 12.99 18.14 -18.06
N PHE A 840 12.46 16.99 -17.66
CA PHE A 840 11.38 16.31 -18.37
C PHE A 840 10.10 17.16 -18.32
N SER A 841 9.60 17.46 -17.13
CA SER A 841 8.33 18.18 -16.95
C SER A 841 8.39 19.68 -17.28
N SER A 842 9.55 20.32 -17.11
CA SER A 842 9.69 21.76 -17.37
C SER A 842 10.20 22.12 -18.77
N ALA A 843 10.62 21.14 -19.57
CA ALA A 843 11.03 21.36 -20.96
C ALA A 843 10.59 20.23 -21.91
N ALA A 844 11.18 19.03 -21.79
CA ALA A 844 11.05 18.02 -22.85
C ALA A 844 9.60 17.56 -23.10
N PHE A 845 8.82 17.38 -22.04
CA PHE A 845 7.43 16.89 -22.13
C PHE A 845 6.40 17.98 -22.45
N ARG A 846 6.83 19.24 -22.58
CA ARG A 846 6.01 20.36 -23.11
C ARG A 846 5.90 20.35 -24.64
N TYR A 847 6.15 19.19 -25.26
CA TYR A 847 6.18 19.04 -26.70
C TYR A 847 4.80 19.31 -27.33
N GLY A 848 3.73 18.91 -26.64
CA GLY A 848 2.36 19.08 -27.13
C GLY A 848 1.99 20.53 -27.43
N HIS A 849 2.61 21.50 -26.75
CA HIS A 849 2.27 22.92 -26.90
C HIS A 849 2.58 23.49 -28.29
N THR A 850 3.42 22.82 -29.09
CA THR A 850 3.70 23.21 -30.48
C THR A 850 2.96 22.37 -31.51
N THR A 851 2.36 21.24 -31.11
CA THR A 851 1.68 20.31 -32.03
C THR A 851 0.16 20.48 -32.04
N ILE A 852 -0.41 21.40 -31.27
CA ILE A 852 -1.86 21.61 -31.16
C ILE A 852 -2.40 22.45 -32.33
N ASN A 853 -3.55 22.06 -32.88
CA ASN A 853 -4.29 22.81 -33.92
C ASN A 853 -5.13 23.96 -33.33
N SER A 854 -5.38 25.00 -34.13
CA SER A 854 -6.23 26.13 -33.75
C SER A 854 -7.71 25.79 -33.53
N THR A 855 -8.17 24.66 -34.08
CA THR A 855 -9.58 24.28 -34.08
C THR A 855 -9.72 22.81 -33.66
N LEU A 856 -10.70 22.50 -32.82
CA LEU A 856 -11.12 21.15 -32.47
C LEU A 856 -12.29 20.74 -33.38
N LEU A 857 -12.07 19.73 -34.22
CA LEU A 857 -13.09 19.23 -35.14
C LEU A 857 -14.16 18.42 -34.40
N ARG A 858 -15.41 18.56 -34.82
CA ARG A 858 -16.57 17.86 -34.23
C ARG A 858 -17.34 17.14 -35.34
N MET A 859 -17.36 15.81 -35.29
CA MET A 859 -17.98 14.96 -36.34
C MET A 859 -18.92 13.92 -35.73
N ASP A 860 -19.99 13.55 -36.42
CA ASP A 860 -20.82 12.42 -36.03
C ASP A 860 -20.17 11.05 -36.39
N ASP A 861 -20.87 9.95 -36.07
CA ASP A 861 -20.40 8.59 -36.34
C ASP A 861 -20.50 8.17 -37.81
N ASP A 862 -20.89 9.07 -38.72
CA ASP A 862 -20.82 8.89 -40.17
C ASP A 862 -19.66 9.71 -40.79
N GLY A 863 -18.88 10.42 -39.95
CA GLY A 863 -17.80 11.31 -40.38
C GLY A 863 -18.30 12.64 -40.95
N ILE A 864 -19.53 13.05 -40.63
CA ILE A 864 -20.12 14.31 -41.06
C ILE A 864 -19.92 15.34 -39.95
N THR A 865 -19.47 16.55 -40.31
CA THR A 865 -19.32 17.65 -39.35
C THR A 865 -20.64 17.94 -38.65
N MET A 866 -20.59 18.14 -37.32
CA MET A 866 -21.75 18.47 -36.52
C MET A 866 -22.43 19.76 -37.03
N PRO A 867 -23.77 19.90 -36.99
CA PRO A 867 -24.47 21.13 -37.36
C PRO A 867 -24.02 22.38 -36.59
N GLN A 868 -23.48 22.18 -35.38
CA GLN A 868 -22.91 23.21 -34.52
C GLN A 868 -21.54 23.71 -35.01
N GLY A 869 -20.96 23.08 -36.03
CA GLY A 869 -19.65 23.38 -36.63
C GLY A 869 -18.48 22.91 -35.78
N ASP A 870 -17.28 23.35 -36.09
CA ASP A 870 -16.08 23.12 -35.26
C ASP A 870 -15.90 24.23 -34.22
N ILE A 871 -15.01 24.04 -33.24
CA ILE A 871 -14.75 25.06 -32.20
C ILE A 871 -13.29 25.49 -32.19
N GLU A 872 -13.06 26.81 -32.14
CA GLU A 872 -11.71 27.35 -31.98
C GLU A 872 -11.19 27.02 -30.58
N LEU A 873 -9.92 26.65 -30.46
CA LEU A 873 -9.31 26.25 -29.20
C LEU A 873 -9.45 27.32 -28.11
N ARG A 874 -9.29 28.60 -28.50
CA ARG A 874 -9.49 29.76 -27.60
C ARG A 874 -10.88 29.81 -26.97
N ASP A 875 -11.91 29.32 -27.67
CA ASP A 875 -13.30 29.30 -27.21
C ASP A 875 -13.65 27.99 -26.47
N ALA A 876 -12.79 26.97 -26.56
CA ALA A 876 -12.96 25.66 -25.95
C ALA A 876 -12.39 25.57 -24.53
N PHE A 877 -11.46 26.45 -24.16
CA PHE A 877 -10.80 26.39 -22.85
C PHE A 877 -11.77 26.58 -21.68
N PHE A 878 -11.73 25.66 -20.70
CA PHE A 878 -12.55 25.67 -19.48
C PHE A 878 -14.05 25.90 -19.74
N ASN A 879 -14.55 25.33 -20.84
CA ASN A 879 -15.92 25.51 -21.32
C ASN A 879 -16.65 24.16 -21.39
N PRO A 880 -17.13 23.61 -20.26
CA PRO A 880 -17.75 22.28 -20.24
C PRO A 880 -19.07 22.19 -21.02
N ALA A 881 -19.73 23.31 -21.30
CA ALA A 881 -21.02 23.31 -22.01
C ALA A 881 -20.92 22.85 -23.48
N VAL A 882 -19.75 22.95 -24.11
CA VAL A 882 -19.56 22.58 -25.53
C VAL A 882 -19.60 21.07 -25.75
N ILE A 883 -19.50 20.26 -24.69
CA ILE A 883 -19.74 18.81 -24.74
C ILE A 883 -21.24 18.55 -24.86
N ALA A 884 -22.05 19.19 -24.02
CA ALA A 884 -23.51 19.07 -24.07
C ALA A 884 -24.08 19.65 -25.38
N GLU A 885 -23.46 20.71 -25.93
CA GLU A 885 -23.87 21.34 -27.20
C GLU A 885 -23.93 20.35 -28.38
N VAL A 886 -23.01 19.37 -28.41
CA VAL A 886 -22.91 18.35 -29.48
C VAL A 886 -23.45 16.99 -29.05
N GLY A 887 -24.11 16.91 -27.90
CA GLY A 887 -24.81 15.72 -27.43
C GLY A 887 -23.96 14.67 -26.72
N GLY A 888 -22.68 14.94 -26.45
CA GLY A 888 -21.79 13.99 -25.79
C GLY A 888 -20.31 14.17 -26.12
N ILE A 889 -19.52 13.16 -25.82
CA ILE A 889 -18.06 13.12 -26.00
C ILE A 889 -17.65 12.57 -27.36
N GLU A 890 -18.55 11.80 -27.97
CA GLU A 890 -18.36 11.04 -29.21
C GLU A 890 -17.88 11.94 -30.37
N PRO A 891 -18.42 13.16 -30.56
CA PRO A 891 -18.01 13.97 -31.70
C PRO A 891 -16.56 14.45 -31.68
N TYR A 892 -15.96 14.58 -30.49
CA TYR A 892 -14.56 14.94 -30.35
C TYR A 892 -13.65 13.76 -30.69
N PHE A 893 -14.04 12.53 -30.36
CA PHE A 893 -13.26 11.34 -30.74
C PHE A 893 -13.20 11.17 -32.27
N ALA A 894 -14.34 11.30 -32.95
CA ALA A 894 -14.38 11.23 -34.40
C ALA A 894 -13.52 12.32 -35.04
N GLY A 895 -13.77 13.59 -34.71
CA GLY A 895 -13.06 14.73 -35.31
C GLY A 895 -11.54 14.69 -35.10
N MET A 896 -11.10 14.39 -33.89
CA MET A 896 -9.67 14.39 -33.54
C MET A 896 -8.88 13.26 -34.22
N SER A 897 -9.55 12.20 -34.68
CA SER A 897 -8.93 11.10 -35.43
C SER A 897 -8.65 11.45 -36.90
N THR A 898 -9.24 12.55 -37.40
CA THR A 898 -9.15 12.96 -38.82
C THR A 898 -8.19 14.11 -39.07
N VAL A 899 -7.90 14.92 -38.04
CA VAL A 899 -7.03 16.09 -38.19
C VAL A 899 -5.57 15.74 -37.91
N VAL A 900 -4.69 16.12 -38.85
CA VAL A 900 -3.25 16.05 -38.66
C VAL A 900 -2.84 17.12 -37.66
N GLN A 901 -2.08 16.73 -36.64
CA GLN A 901 -1.54 17.66 -35.64
C GLN A 901 -0.57 18.67 -36.28
N GLN A 902 -0.31 19.79 -35.59
CA GLN A 902 0.77 20.70 -36.01
C GLN A 902 2.13 20.03 -35.80
N ASP A 903 3.14 20.52 -36.52
CA ASP A 903 4.48 19.96 -36.50
C ASP A 903 5.22 20.25 -35.18
N PHE A 904 6.13 19.36 -34.77
CA PHE A 904 7.02 19.63 -33.64
C PHE A 904 8.16 20.54 -34.09
N ASP A 905 7.99 21.84 -33.92
CA ASP A 905 8.96 22.85 -34.33
C ASP A 905 8.92 24.11 -33.42
N CYS A 906 9.48 25.23 -33.90
CA CYS A 906 9.44 26.51 -33.22
C CYS A 906 8.30 27.40 -33.75
N HIS A 907 7.12 26.88 -34.08
CA HIS A 907 5.94 27.65 -34.45
C HIS A 907 4.76 27.28 -33.55
N VAL A 908 4.12 28.29 -32.97
CA VAL A 908 2.97 28.08 -32.08
C VAL A 908 1.83 28.97 -32.52
N ILE A 909 0.64 28.36 -32.63
CA ILE A 909 -0.60 29.02 -33.00
C ILE A 909 -0.96 30.17 -32.06
N ASP A 910 -1.67 31.17 -32.60
CA ASP A 910 -2.02 32.37 -31.85
C ASP A 910 -2.97 32.07 -30.67
N GLU A 911 -3.80 31.03 -30.77
CA GLU A 911 -4.67 30.56 -29.67
C GLU A 911 -3.89 30.27 -28.39
N LEU A 912 -2.64 29.79 -28.49
CA LEU A 912 -1.76 29.51 -27.35
C LEU A 912 -0.75 30.64 -27.11
N ARG A 913 -0.26 31.29 -28.17
CA ARG A 913 0.79 32.31 -28.06
C ARG A 913 0.28 33.70 -27.63
N ASN A 914 -0.98 34.02 -27.95
CA ASN A 914 -1.55 35.35 -27.70
C ASN A 914 -2.90 35.33 -26.98
N PHE A 915 -3.64 34.22 -27.08
CA PHE A 915 -5.01 34.12 -26.57
C PHE A 915 -5.19 33.03 -25.50
N LEU A 916 -4.11 32.59 -24.84
CA LEU A 916 -4.18 31.52 -23.84
C LEU A 916 -5.12 31.96 -22.71
N PHE A 917 -6.22 31.23 -22.56
CA PHE A 917 -7.29 31.47 -21.57
C PHE A 917 -8.01 32.83 -21.67
N GLY A 918 -7.89 33.56 -22.79
CA GLY A 918 -8.67 34.76 -23.03
C GLY A 918 -7.99 35.79 -23.94
N ALA A 919 -8.61 36.95 -24.09
CA ALA A 919 -8.08 38.04 -24.91
C ALA A 919 -6.95 38.82 -24.20
N PRO A 920 -5.93 39.32 -24.92
CA PRO A 920 -4.91 40.22 -24.37
C PRO A 920 -5.52 41.39 -23.60
N GLY A 921 -4.99 41.66 -22.39
CA GLY A 921 -5.49 42.73 -21.51
C GLY A 921 -6.77 42.38 -20.75
N SER A 922 -7.32 41.17 -20.91
CA SER A 922 -8.50 40.68 -20.17
C SER A 922 -8.42 39.18 -19.92
N GLY A 923 -7.30 38.75 -19.33
CA GLY A 923 -7.06 37.36 -18.94
C GLY A 923 -6.20 36.54 -19.91
N GLY A 924 -6.01 37.00 -21.14
CA GLY A 924 -5.15 36.33 -22.13
C GLY A 924 -3.67 36.33 -21.75
N MET A 925 -2.99 35.23 -22.06
CA MET A 925 -1.56 35.00 -21.80
C MET A 925 -0.82 34.45 -23.03
N ASP A 926 0.50 34.31 -22.91
CA ASP A 926 1.39 33.70 -23.91
C ASP A 926 2.02 32.42 -23.37
N LEU A 927 1.60 31.27 -23.88
CA LEU A 927 2.09 29.95 -23.45
C LEU A 927 3.59 29.74 -23.72
N VAL A 928 4.12 30.30 -24.81
CA VAL A 928 5.54 30.19 -25.18
C VAL A 928 6.38 30.93 -24.15
N SER A 929 5.96 32.15 -23.81
CA SER A 929 6.61 32.96 -22.79
C SER A 929 6.56 32.28 -21.41
N LEU A 930 5.41 31.70 -21.04
CA LEU A 930 5.23 30.95 -19.80
C LEU A 930 6.10 29.69 -19.75
N ASN A 931 6.22 28.93 -20.84
CA ASN A 931 7.08 27.74 -20.93
C ASN A 931 8.55 28.08 -20.68
N ILE A 932 9.06 29.09 -21.39
CA ILE A 932 10.44 29.56 -21.23
C ILE A 932 10.67 30.02 -19.79
N GLN A 933 9.75 30.84 -19.27
CA GLN A 933 9.90 31.42 -17.95
C GLN A 933 9.77 30.37 -16.83
N ARG A 934 8.92 29.35 -17.00
CA ARG A 934 8.81 28.20 -16.09
C ARG A 934 10.08 27.38 -16.05
N GLY A 935 10.73 27.13 -17.20
CA GLY A 935 12.03 26.46 -17.24
C GLY A 935 13.11 27.25 -16.49
N ARG A 936 13.15 28.57 -16.68
CA ARG A 936 14.07 29.47 -15.96
C ARG A 936 13.80 29.51 -14.46
N GLU A 937 12.54 29.62 -14.07
CA GLU A 937 12.09 29.64 -12.67
C GLU A 937 12.40 28.33 -11.93
N ARG A 938 12.31 27.20 -12.63
CA ARG A 938 12.67 25.88 -12.10
C ARG A 938 14.16 25.55 -12.16
N GLY A 939 14.98 26.57 -12.43
CA GLY A 939 16.44 26.47 -12.38
C GLY A 939 17.07 25.67 -13.52
N LEU A 940 16.41 25.53 -14.68
CA LEU A 940 17.02 24.80 -15.79
C LEU A 940 18.27 25.52 -16.35
N ALA A 941 19.35 24.74 -16.53
CA ALA A 941 20.54 25.18 -17.24
C ALA A 941 20.29 25.51 -18.72
N ASP A 942 21.29 26.02 -19.43
CA ASP A 942 21.19 26.26 -20.86
C ASP A 942 21.12 24.94 -21.65
N TYR A 943 20.59 25.02 -22.88
CA TYR A 943 20.43 23.88 -23.77
C TYR A 943 21.70 23.03 -23.93
N ASN A 944 22.87 23.63 -24.07
CA ASN A 944 24.13 22.91 -24.23
C ASN A 944 24.54 22.16 -22.94
N SER A 945 24.29 22.75 -21.78
CA SER A 945 24.52 22.11 -20.49
C SER A 945 23.58 20.92 -20.25
N ILE A 946 22.30 21.03 -20.68
CA ILE A 946 21.36 19.90 -20.65
C ILE A 946 21.83 18.77 -21.55
N ARG A 947 22.24 19.06 -22.79
CA ARG A 947 22.81 18.05 -23.72
C ARG A 947 23.96 17.26 -23.08
N GLN A 948 24.91 17.96 -22.45
CA GLN A 948 26.05 17.31 -21.81
C GLN A 948 25.64 16.44 -20.62
N ALA A 949 24.62 16.83 -19.85
CA ALA A 949 24.13 16.02 -18.73
C ALA A 949 23.58 14.66 -19.20
N PHE A 950 23.05 14.59 -20.43
CA PHE A 950 22.61 13.34 -21.08
C PHE A 950 23.69 12.73 -22.00
N GLY A 951 24.96 13.10 -21.82
CA GLY A 951 26.09 12.50 -22.55
C GLY A 951 26.21 12.91 -24.02
N MET A 952 25.51 13.96 -24.45
CA MET A 952 25.58 14.47 -25.82
C MET A 952 26.64 15.57 -25.97
N ASP A 953 27.17 15.71 -27.19
CA ASP A 953 28.08 16.79 -27.53
C ASP A 953 27.40 18.16 -27.50
N ARG A 954 28.12 19.17 -27.01
CA ARG A 954 27.73 20.59 -27.13
C ARG A 954 27.68 20.97 -28.61
N VAL A 955 26.68 21.75 -28.99
CA VAL A 955 26.63 22.40 -30.30
C VAL A 955 27.43 23.70 -30.27
N SER A 956 28.23 23.94 -31.32
CA SER A 956 29.13 25.09 -31.42
C SER A 956 28.57 26.27 -32.22
N SER A 957 27.39 26.12 -32.84
CA SER A 957 26.75 27.12 -33.70
C SER A 957 25.28 26.77 -33.92
N PHE A 958 24.42 27.77 -34.21
CA PHE A 958 23.00 27.55 -34.50
C PHE A 958 22.76 26.54 -35.63
N ALA A 959 23.58 26.59 -36.70
CA ALA A 959 23.48 25.65 -37.84
C ALA A 959 23.78 24.18 -37.49
N LYS A 960 24.25 23.88 -36.26
CA LYS A 960 24.37 22.51 -35.74
C LYS A 960 23.12 22.03 -35.02
N ILE A 961 22.18 22.93 -34.71
CA ILE A 961 20.88 22.64 -34.12
C ILE A 961 19.86 22.40 -35.23
N SER A 962 19.66 23.41 -36.08
CA SER A 962 18.67 23.38 -37.16
C SER A 962 19.31 23.51 -38.54
N SER A 963 18.76 22.77 -39.51
CA SER A 963 19.09 22.93 -40.93
C SER A 963 18.40 24.14 -41.58
N ASP A 964 17.42 24.76 -40.91
CA ASP A 964 16.72 25.94 -41.41
C ASP A 964 17.58 27.23 -41.27
N PRO A 965 18.04 27.84 -42.39
CA PRO A 965 18.82 29.06 -42.34
C PRO A 965 18.05 30.27 -41.75
N ILE A 966 16.72 30.31 -41.87
CA ILE A 966 15.89 31.41 -41.36
C ILE A 966 15.85 31.34 -39.84
N LEU A 967 15.51 30.18 -39.27
CA LEU A 967 15.56 29.97 -37.83
C LEU A 967 16.96 30.24 -37.25
N ASN A 968 18.03 29.81 -37.94
CA ASN A 968 19.40 30.11 -37.56
C ASN A 968 19.70 31.62 -37.49
N GLN A 969 19.19 32.40 -38.43
CA GLN A 969 19.33 33.86 -38.43
C GLN A 969 18.52 34.52 -37.30
N LYS A 970 17.31 34.03 -37.04
CA LYS A 970 16.48 34.47 -35.91
C LYS A 970 17.20 34.23 -34.58
N PHE A 971 17.77 33.04 -34.38
CA PHE A 971 18.56 32.75 -33.18
C PHE A 971 19.80 33.64 -33.05
N ALA A 972 20.53 33.88 -34.14
CA ALA A 972 21.68 34.79 -34.11
C ALA A 972 21.27 36.22 -33.73
N THR A 973 20.09 36.67 -34.16
CA THR A 973 19.55 37.98 -33.80
C THR A 973 19.09 38.04 -32.33
N VAL A 974 18.36 37.02 -31.87
CA VAL A 974 17.72 37.03 -30.55
C VAL A 974 18.70 36.66 -29.44
N TYR A 975 19.42 35.54 -29.57
CA TYR A 975 20.30 35.03 -28.52
C TYR A 975 21.76 35.48 -28.66
N GLY A 976 22.23 35.69 -29.89
CA GLY A 976 23.63 36.06 -30.21
C GLY A 976 24.67 34.95 -29.98
N ASP A 977 24.51 34.14 -28.92
CA ASP A 977 25.37 33.02 -28.55
C ASP A 977 24.54 31.73 -28.37
N VAL A 978 25.04 30.62 -28.91
CA VAL A 978 24.42 29.29 -28.82
C VAL A 978 24.32 28.78 -27.38
N ASN A 979 25.15 29.28 -26.46
CA ASN A 979 25.17 28.89 -25.05
C ASN A 979 24.12 29.63 -24.20
N ARG A 980 23.31 30.51 -24.80
CA ARG A 980 22.22 31.23 -24.12
C ARG A 980 20.84 30.65 -24.41
N ILE A 981 20.74 29.59 -25.21
CA ILE A 981 19.47 29.01 -25.62
C ILE A 981 18.80 28.31 -24.44
N ASP A 982 17.51 28.61 -24.22
CA ASP A 982 16.69 27.91 -23.25
C ASP A 982 16.42 26.45 -23.70
N PRO A 983 16.44 25.45 -22.81
CA PRO A 983 16.37 24.04 -23.21
C PRO A 983 15.19 23.67 -24.09
N TRP A 984 13.98 24.13 -23.74
CA TRP A 984 12.77 23.86 -24.54
C TRP A 984 12.91 24.41 -25.96
N VAL A 985 13.36 25.66 -26.11
CA VAL A 985 13.60 26.30 -27.42
C VAL A 985 14.65 25.53 -28.24
N GLY A 986 15.74 25.10 -27.58
CA GLY A 986 16.79 24.32 -28.24
C GLY A 986 16.32 22.95 -28.73
N MET A 987 15.50 22.25 -27.93
CA MET A 987 14.92 20.95 -28.27
C MET A 987 13.95 21.04 -29.45
N LEU A 988 13.09 22.06 -29.47
CA LEU A 988 12.14 22.30 -30.58
C LEU A 988 12.84 22.63 -31.90
N ALA A 989 14.02 23.23 -31.84
CA ALA A 989 14.78 23.62 -33.02
C ALA A 989 15.65 22.50 -33.62
N GLU A 990 15.83 21.38 -32.91
CA GLU A 990 16.66 20.29 -33.40
C GLU A 990 16.09 19.70 -34.69
N ASN A 991 16.97 19.35 -35.63
CA ASN A 991 16.57 18.47 -36.72
C ASN A 991 16.07 17.13 -36.15
N LYS A 992 14.90 16.70 -36.61
CA LYS A 992 14.25 15.46 -36.16
C LYS A 992 15.05 14.22 -36.51
N LEU A 993 14.94 13.20 -35.67
CA LEU A 993 15.42 11.87 -35.97
C LEU A 993 14.58 11.23 -37.10
N SER A 994 15.19 10.28 -37.83
CA SER A 994 14.48 9.58 -38.91
C SER A 994 13.27 8.83 -38.37
N ASN A 995 12.10 9.04 -38.97
CA ASN A 995 10.83 8.42 -38.58
C ASN A 995 10.40 8.67 -37.12
N ALA A 996 10.80 9.80 -36.53
CA ALA A 996 10.43 10.19 -35.18
C ALA A 996 9.95 11.63 -35.12
N LEU A 997 9.17 11.96 -34.09
CA LEU A 997 8.67 13.31 -33.87
C LEU A 997 9.78 14.26 -33.39
N PHE A 998 10.70 13.72 -32.59
CA PHE A 998 11.65 14.50 -31.82
C PHE A 998 13.05 14.57 -32.42
N GLY A 999 13.75 15.65 -32.09
CA GLY A 999 15.20 15.72 -32.17
C GLY A 999 15.91 14.87 -31.10
N PRO A 1000 17.24 14.69 -31.20
CA PRO A 1000 18.01 13.82 -30.31
C PRO A 1000 17.86 14.10 -28.81
N THR A 1001 17.80 15.38 -28.42
CA THR A 1001 17.78 15.81 -27.01
C THR A 1001 16.44 15.47 -26.37
N ALA A 1002 15.33 15.89 -26.99
CA ALA A 1002 13.99 15.59 -26.48
C ALA A 1002 13.73 14.08 -26.44
N MET A 1003 14.11 13.36 -27.52
CA MET A 1003 13.98 11.89 -27.59
C MET A 1003 14.63 11.20 -26.38
N THR A 1004 15.89 11.54 -26.10
CA THR A 1004 16.66 10.88 -25.04
C THR A 1004 16.07 11.14 -23.64
N ILE A 1005 15.63 12.38 -23.37
CA ILE A 1005 15.07 12.73 -22.05
C ILE A 1005 13.75 12.00 -21.82
N ILE A 1006 12.89 11.96 -22.83
CA ILE A 1006 11.57 11.33 -22.72
C ILE A 1006 11.72 9.81 -22.63
N GLU A 1007 12.55 9.17 -23.46
CA GLU A 1007 12.83 7.73 -23.35
C GLU A 1007 13.38 7.36 -21.97
N HIS A 1008 14.31 8.16 -21.43
CA HIS A 1008 14.85 7.93 -20.10
C HIS A 1008 13.78 8.03 -19.01
N GLN A 1009 12.85 9.00 -19.09
CA GLN A 1009 11.77 9.10 -18.11
C GLN A 1009 10.82 7.91 -18.20
N PHE A 1010 10.30 7.57 -19.37
CA PHE A 1010 9.33 6.48 -19.50
C PHE A 1010 9.93 5.10 -19.21
N HIS A 1011 11.21 4.86 -19.53
CA HIS A 1011 11.87 3.62 -19.07
C HIS A 1011 11.97 3.58 -17.54
N ALA A 1012 12.28 4.71 -16.88
CA ALA A 1012 12.32 4.76 -15.41
C ALA A 1012 10.93 4.58 -14.78
N LEU A 1013 9.89 5.17 -15.37
CA LEU A 1013 8.50 5.01 -14.94
C LEU A 1013 8.06 3.55 -14.99
N ARG A 1014 8.37 2.85 -16.08
CA ARG A 1014 8.06 1.43 -16.21
C ARG A 1014 8.89 0.58 -15.26
N ASP A 1015 10.22 0.68 -15.35
CA ASP A 1015 11.13 -0.27 -14.71
C ASP A 1015 11.15 -0.10 -13.18
N GLY A 1016 10.87 1.11 -12.69
CA GLY A 1016 10.79 1.45 -11.26
C GLY A 1016 9.42 1.24 -10.62
N ASP A 1017 8.44 0.68 -11.34
CA ASP A 1017 7.07 0.49 -10.85
C ASP A 1017 6.76 -1.00 -10.57
N SER A 1018 6.54 -1.34 -9.30
CA SER A 1018 6.23 -2.72 -8.89
C SER A 1018 4.83 -3.20 -9.32
N PHE A 1019 3.94 -2.28 -9.69
CA PHE A 1019 2.57 -2.55 -10.13
C PHE A 1019 2.40 -2.43 -11.65
N TYR A 1020 3.48 -2.26 -12.42
CA TYR A 1020 3.40 -2.32 -13.88
C TYR A 1020 2.83 -3.67 -14.32
N TYR A 1021 1.82 -3.61 -15.20
CA TYR A 1021 0.91 -4.73 -15.43
C TYR A 1021 1.56 -6.04 -15.89
N GLU A 1022 2.74 -6.00 -16.52
CA GLU A 1022 3.43 -7.21 -17.00
C GLU A 1022 3.99 -8.12 -15.90
N TRP A 1023 4.25 -7.58 -14.71
CA TRP A 1023 4.78 -8.35 -13.58
C TRP A 1023 3.96 -8.20 -12.30
N ASP A 1024 2.87 -7.42 -12.32
CA ASP A 1024 1.92 -7.39 -11.20
C ASP A 1024 1.30 -8.80 -11.03
N PRO A 1025 1.51 -9.47 -9.89
CA PRO A 1025 1.05 -10.84 -9.66
C PRO A 1025 -0.48 -10.96 -9.63
N ALA A 1026 -1.22 -9.85 -9.59
CA ALA A 1026 -2.67 -9.84 -9.67
C ALA A 1026 -3.21 -10.11 -11.10
N PHE A 1027 -2.37 -10.12 -12.12
CA PHE A 1027 -2.77 -10.47 -13.49
C PHE A 1027 -2.27 -11.85 -13.89
N SER A 1028 -3.19 -12.65 -14.46
CA SER A 1028 -2.81 -13.88 -15.15
C SER A 1028 -2.12 -13.57 -16.48
N ALA A 1029 -1.32 -14.52 -16.99
CA ALA A 1029 -0.66 -14.36 -18.29
C ALA A 1029 -1.65 -14.11 -19.45
N SER A 1030 -2.88 -14.64 -19.36
CA SER A 1030 -3.93 -14.37 -20.34
C SER A 1030 -4.44 -12.93 -20.25
N GLU A 1031 -4.62 -12.40 -19.04
CA GLU A 1031 -5.06 -11.01 -18.84
C GLU A 1031 -3.97 -10.03 -19.30
N VAL A 1032 -2.70 -10.30 -18.99
CA VAL A 1032 -1.57 -9.50 -19.51
C VAL A 1032 -1.60 -9.46 -21.04
N GLN A 1033 -1.88 -10.59 -21.70
CA GLN A 1033 -1.96 -10.65 -23.15
C GLN A 1033 -3.19 -9.92 -23.70
N GLU A 1034 -4.32 -9.97 -23.01
CA GLU A 1034 -5.53 -9.22 -23.36
C GLU A 1034 -5.31 -7.70 -23.23
N ILE A 1035 -4.70 -7.26 -22.14
CA ILE A 1035 -4.31 -5.88 -21.89
C ILE A 1035 -3.38 -5.38 -23.01
N LYS A 1036 -2.31 -6.12 -23.32
CA LYS A 1036 -1.38 -5.81 -24.44
C LYS A 1036 -2.04 -5.67 -25.80
N ASN A 1037 -3.09 -6.46 -26.04
CA ASN A 1037 -3.78 -6.48 -27.32
C ASN A 1037 -4.90 -5.43 -27.41
N THR A 1038 -5.25 -4.78 -26.30
CA THR A 1038 -6.32 -3.78 -26.26
C THR A 1038 -5.77 -2.44 -26.70
N ARG A 1039 -6.37 -1.86 -27.75
CA ARG A 1039 -6.01 -0.52 -28.24
C ARG A 1039 -6.90 0.56 -27.65
N LEU A 1040 -6.46 1.82 -27.68
CA LEU A 1040 -7.28 2.98 -27.30
C LEU A 1040 -8.60 3.04 -28.10
N ALA A 1041 -8.55 2.68 -29.39
CA ALA A 1041 -9.74 2.57 -30.23
C ALA A 1041 -10.76 1.55 -29.69
N ASP A 1042 -10.30 0.42 -29.15
CA ASP A 1042 -11.17 -0.62 -28.60
C ASP A 1042 -11.88 -0.15 -27.33
N ILE A 1043 -11.14 0.58 -26.47
CA ILE A 1043 -11.69 1.21 -25.26
C ILE A 1043 -12.75 2.24 -25.64
N ILE A 1044 -12.51 3.07 -26.67
CA ILE A 1044 -13.50 4.06 -27.13
C ILE A 1044 -14.74 3.34 -27.67
N ARG A 1045 -14.59 2.41 -28.62
CA ARG A 1045 -15.71 1.69 -29.24
C ARG A 1045 -16.63 1.01 -28.22
N ARG A 1046 -16.06 0.33 -27.21
CA ARG A 1046 -16.86 -0.37 -26.20
C ARG A 1046 -17.58 0.55 -25.22
N ASN A 1047 -17.16 1.82 -25.10
CA ASN A 1047 -17.76 2.81 -24.19
C ASN A 1047 -18.63 3.87 -24.88
N THR A 1048 -18.59 3.95 -26.21
CA THR A 1048 -19.37 4.91 -27.01
C THR A 1048 -20.30 4.24 -28.03
N GLY A 1049 -19.98 3.02 -28.47
CA GLY A 1049 -20.67 2.35 -29.58
C GLY A 1049 -20.30 2.90 -30.96
N MET A 1050 -19.34 3.82 -31.03
CA MET A 1050 -18.89 4.41 -32.30
C MET A 1050 -18.31 3.38 -33.25
N THR A 1051 -18.61 3.55 -34.53
CA THR A 1051 -18.06 2.75 -35.63
C THR A 1051 -17.08 3.54 -36.49
N PHE A 1052 -17.19 4.87 -36.49
CA PHE A 1052 -16.30 5.78 -37.19
C PHE A 1052 -15.12 6.19 -36.29
N ILE A 1053 -14.18 5.25 -36.13
CA ILE A 1053 -12.89 5.51 -35.48
C ILE A 1053 -11.84 4.54 -36.03
N PRO A 1054 -10.63 5.03 -36.43
CA PRO A 1054 -9.56 4.16 -36.92
C PRO A 1054 -9.06 3.21 -35.82
N ASP A 1055 -8.48 2.07 -36.23
CA ASP A 1055 -7.85 1.12 -35.30
C ASP A 1055 -6.62 1.72 -34.60
N ASP A 1056 -5.86 2.56 -35.31
CA ASP A 1056 -4.77 3.35 -34.76
C ASP A 1056 -5.18 4.82 -34.75
N VAL A 1057 -5.66 5.29 -33.60
CA VAL A 1057 -6.15 6.66 -33.44
C VAL A 1057 -5.05 7.70 -33.51
N PHE A 1058 -3.76 7.32 -33.37
CA PHE A 1058 -2.64 8.24 -33.37
C PHE A 1058 -2.17 8.63 -34.78
N ILE A 1059 -2.69 7.98 -35.83
CA ILE A 1059 -2.47 8.35 -37.23
C ILE A 1059 -3.75 8.97 -37.78
N ALA A 1060 -3.63 10.17 -38.35
CA ALA A 1060 -4.77 10.87 -38.92
C ALA A 1060 -5.28 10.10 -40.14
N GLN A 1061 -6.58 9.81 -40.16
CA GLN A 1061 -7.18 9.13 -41.29
C GLN A 1061 -7.60 10.15 -42.36
N GLU A 1062 -7.07 10.01 -43.58
CA GLU A 1062 -7.57 10.73 -44.74
C GLU A 1062 -8.97 10.22 -45.10
N PHE A 1063 -9.99 11.07 -45.00
CA PHE A 1063 -11.34 10.75 -45.41
C PHE A 1063 -11.78 11.63 -46.59
N THR A 1064 -11.91 11.00 -47.75
CA THR A 1064 -12.63 11.55 -48.91
C THR A 1064 -14.06 11.03 -48.85
N THR A 1065 -15.02 11.82 -48.39
CA THR A 1065 -16.40 11.56 -48.80
C THR A 1065 -16.54 12.00 -50.26
N ASP A 1066 -17.19 11.20 -51.10
CA ASP A 1066 -17.63 11.53 -52.47
C ASP A 1066 -18.71 12.65 -52.48
N LEU A 1067 -18.77 13.47 -51.44
CA LEU A 1067 -19.66 14.60 -51.30
C LEU A 1067 -18.87 15.87 -51.65
N ALA A 1068 -19.35 16.54 -52.69
CA ALA A 1068 -18.83 17.78 -53.26
C ALA A 1068 -18.26 18.76 -52.23
N GLU A 1069 -17.18 19.47 -52.62
CA GLU A 1069 -16.62 20.66 -51.95
C GLU A 1069 -17.52 21.19 -50.82
N PHE A 1070 -17.26 20.72 -49.60
CA PHE A 1070 -18.07 21.05 -48.44
C PHE A 1070 -17.74 22.49 -48.02
N THR A 1071 -18.59 23.44 -48.40
CA THR A 1071 -18.63 24.75 -47.75
C THR A 1071 -19.01 24.51 -46.29
N PRO A 1072 -18.19 24.91 -45.29
CA PRO A 1072 -18.55 24.77 -43.89
C PRO A 1072 -19.95 25.36 -43.65
N ASN A 1073 -20.89 24.56 -43.16
CA ASN A 1073 -22.19 25.06 -42.71
C ASN A 1073 -22.07 25.80 -41.34
N GLN A 1074 -20.85 26.17 -40.95
CA GLN A 1074 -20.54 26.98 -39.78
C GLN A 1074 -20.78 28.45 -40.11
N LEU A 1075 -21.55 29.11 -39.27
CA LEU A 1075 -21.80 30.55 -39.39
C LEU A 1075 -20.57 31.31 -38.91
N GLN A 1076 -19.75 31.85 -39.81
CA GLN A 1076 -18.60 32.68 -39.44
C GLN A 1076 -19.03 34.12 -39.15
N PHE A 1077 -18.82 34.55 -37.90
CA PHE A 1077 -19.09 35.90 -37.46
C PHE A 1077 -17.94 36.46 -36.61
N GLU A 1078 -17.83 37.79 -36.62
CA GLU A 1078 -16.96 38.56 -35.75
C GLU A 1078 -17.78 39.22 -34.66
N VAL A 1079 -17.21 39.30 -33.46
CA VAL A 1079 -17.78 40.03 -32.33
C VAL A 1079 -16.78 41.09 -31.87
N TYR A 1080 -17.18 42.35 -31.86
CA TYR A 1080 -16.32 43.45 -31.43
C TYR A 1080 -17.11 44.60 -30.78
N PRO A 1081 -16.60 45.27 -29.72
CA PRO A 1081 -15.41 44.88 -28.97
C PRO A 1081 -15.66 43.59 -28.18
N ASN A 1082 -14.64 42.75 -28.05
CA ASN A 1082 -14.64 41.59 -27.16
C ASN A 1082 -13.22 41.45 -26.60
N PRO A 1083 -12.99 41.81 -25.34
CA PRO A 1083 -13.97 42.10 -24.27
C PRO A 1083 -14.78 43.39 -24.50
N THR A 1084 -15.99 43.45 -23.94
CA THR A 1084 -16.93 44.59 -24.06
C THR A 1084 -17.31 45.17 -22.70
N THR A 1085 -17.64 46.46 -22.66
CA THR A 1085 -18.26 47.12 -21.50
C THR A 1085 -19.75 47.43 -21.73
N ASP A 1086 -20.11 47.97 -22.89
CA ASP A 1086 -21.46 48.55 -23.07
C ASP A 1086 -22.26 47.87 -24.19
N TYR A 1087 -21.61 47.52 -25.30
CA TYR A 1087 -22.24 46.95 -26.49
C TYR A 1087 -21.30 46.00 -27.23
N ILE A 1088 -21.86 45.09 -28.00
CA ILE A 1088 -21.13 44.31 -29.02
C ILE A 1088 -21.73 44.55 -30.40
N GLU A 1089 -20.89 44.49 -31.42
CA GLU A 1089 -21.30 44.36 -32.81
C GLU A 1089 -21.02 42.93 -33.27
N VAL A 1090 -22.07 42.26 -33.74
CA VAL A 1090 -21.98 40.93 -34.36
C VAL A 1090 -22.06 41.12 -35.87
N GLY A 1091 -20.97 40.86 -36.59
CA GLY A 1091 -20.91 40.97 -38.05
C GLY A 1091 -20.69 39.62 -38.73
N LEU A 1092 -21.44 39.30 -39.79
CA LEU A 1092 -21.12 38.13 -40.62
C LEU A 1092 -20.02 38.46 -41.62
N LYS A 1093 -19.25 37.44 -42.00
CA LYS A 1093 -18.31 37.55 -43.12
C LYS A 1093 -19.05 37.68 -44.46
N ALA A 1094 -18.42 38.40 -45.39
CA ALA A 1094 -19.02 38.87 -46.65
C ALA A 1094 -19.42 37.77 -47.65
N ASP A 1095 -19.03 36.53 -47.43
CA ASP A 1095 -19.39 35.36 -48.23
C ASP A 1095 -20.65 34.64 -47.71
N GLN A 1096 -21.18 35.04 -46.54
CA GLN A 1096 -22.31 34.40 -45.84
C GLN A 1096 -23.61 35.24 -45.92
N LEU A 1097 -23.72 36.14 -46.90
CA LEU A 1097 -24.72 37.22 -46.94
C LEU A 1097 -26.02 36.91 -47.70
N ASP A 1098 -26.27 35.67 -48.10
CA ASP A 1098 -27.39 35.39 -49.01
C ASP A 1098 -28.80 35.59 -48.37
N ASN A 1099 -29.75 36.11 -49.16
CA ASN A 1099 -30.51 37.29 -48.75
C ASN A 1099 -31.97 37.07 -48.25
N GLN A 1100 -32.31 36.03 -47.47
CA GLN A 1100 -33.73 35.80 -47.02
C GLN A 1100 -34.01 35.19 -45.62
N GLU A 1101 -33.04 35.03 -44.71
CA GLU A 1101 -33.29 34.40 -43.39
C GLU A 1101 -32.95 35.30 -42.20
N ASP A 1102 -33.80 35.28 -41.17
CA ASP A 1102 -33.62 36.02 -39.90
C ASP A 1102 -32.46 35.46 -39.07
N TRP A 1103 -31.80 36.33 -38.30
CA TRP A 1103 -30.67 35.95 -37.45
C TRP A 1103 -31.14 35.88 -36.01
N ASN A 1104 -30.85 34.77 -35.33
CA ASN A 1104 -31.04 34.63 -33.90
C ASN A 1104 -29.69 34.72 -33.20
N VAL A 1105 -29.53 35.74 -32.34
CA VAL A 1105 -28.37 35.86 -31.45
C VAL A 1105 -28.81 35.56 -30.04
N GLU A 1106 -28.18 34.55 -29.44
CA GLU A 1106 -28.41 34.11 -28.07
C GLU A 1106 -27.11 34.33 -27.29
N ILE A 1107 -27.20 35.04 -26.16
CA ILE A 1107 -26.13 35.05 -25.17
C ILE A 1107 -26.53 34.02 -24.13
N LEU A 1108 -25.71 32.99 -24.02
CA LEU A 1108 -25.82 31.94 -23.02
C LEU A 1108 -24.78 32.23 -21.93
N ASP A 1109 -25.07 31.90 -20.69
CA ASP A 1109 -23.99 31.72 -19.74
C ASP A 1109 -23.13 30.51 -20.14
N LEU A 1110 -21.98 30.33 -19.47
CA LEU A 1110 -21.11 29.16 -19.71
C LEU A 1110 -21.75 27.82 -19.30
N TYR A 1111 -22.99 27.82 -18.81
CA TYR A 1111 -23.79 26.62 -18.54
C TYR A 1111 -24.76 26.30 -19.69
N GLY A 1112 -24.72 27.05 -20.79
CA GLY A 1112 -25.63 26.89 -21.92
C GLY A 1112 -27.04 27.43 -21.67
N LYS A 1113 -27.29 28.09 -20.52
CA LYS A 1113 -28.58 28.70 -20.22
C LYS A 1113 -28.66 30.06 -20.88
N GLN A 1114 -29.71 30.26 -21.66
CA GLN A 1114 -29.97 31.53 -22.34
C GLN A 1114 -30.21 32.66 -21.32
N VAL A 1115 -29.30 33.63 -21.28
CA VAL A 1115 -29.40 34.83 -20.44
C VAL A 1115 -29.94 36.02 -21.23
N MET A 1116 -29.71 36.06 -22.54
CA MET A 1116 -30.26 37.06 -23.44
C MET A 1116 -30.56 36.43 -24.80
N ARG A 1117 -31.60 36.92 -25.48
CA ARG A 1117 -31.87 36.57 -26.88
C ARG A 1117 -32.33 37.79 -27.65
N GLN A 1118 -31.73 38.01 -28.81
CA GLN A 1118 -32.07 39.05 -29.76
C GLN A 1118 -32.34 38.40 -31.12
N VAL A 1119 -33.46 38.75 -31.74
CA VAL A 1119 -33.80 38.35 -33.11
C VAL A 1119 -33.70 39.58 -33.99
N ALA A 1120 -33.01 39.47 -35.13
CA ALA A 1120 -32.83 40.55 -36.09
C ALA A 1120 -33.36 40.14 -37.48
N GLN A 1121 -34.16 41.02 -38.10
CA GLN A 1121 -34.70 40.79 -39.45
C GLN A 1121 -33.69 41.19 -40.55
N SER A 1122 -33.64 40.41 -41.64
CA SER A 1122 -32.66 40.55 -42.72
C SER A 1122 -32.89 41.78 -43.63
N ARG A 1123 -32.79 43.02 -43.12
CA ARG A 1123 -32.82 44.23 -43.97
C ARG A 1123 -31.99 45.39 -43.43
N PHE A 1124 -30.66 45.29 -43.48
CA PHE A 1124 -29.80 46.47 -43.44
C PHE A 1124 -28.64 46.33 -44.42
N ALA A 1125 -28.20 47.47 -44.96
CA ALA A 1125 -27.17 47.58 -45.99
C ALA A 1125 -25.74 47.52 -45.43
N ASP A 1126 -25.58 47.42 -44.10
CA ASP A 1126 -24.32 47.34 -43.38
C ASP A 1126 -24.43 46.17 -42.37
N GLU A 1127 -23.76 45.04 -42.62
CA GLU A 1127 -24.01 43.70 -42.03
C GLU A 1127 -23.50 43.49 -40.60
N LYS A 1128 -23.79 44.44 -39.70
CA LYS A 1128 -23.48 44.34 -38.28
C LYS A 1128 -24.73 44.54 -37.42
N LEU A 1129 -24.93 43.65 -36.45
CA LEU A 1129 -25.95 43.76 -35.43
C LEU A 1129 -25.34 44.28 -34.13
N THR A 1130 -25.69 45.50 -33.74
CA THR A 1130 -25.32 46.05 -32.43
C THR A 1130 -26.26 45.53 -31.35
N ILE A 1131 -25.70 44.97 -30.28
CA ILE A 1131 -26.43 44.46 -29.12
C ILE A 1131 -25.90 45.20 -27.89
N GLU A 1132 -26.77 45.93 -27.20
CA GLU A 1132 -26.42 46.52 -25.91
C GLU A 1132 -26.33 45.43 -24.84
N VAL A 1133 -25.23 45.40 -24.11
CA VAL A 1133 -24.95 44.39 -23.07
C VAL A 1133 -24.68 45.01 -21.70
N GLY A 1134 -24.51 46.34 -21.62
CA GLY A 1134 -24.11 47.13 -20.43
C GLY A 1134 -24.69 46.66 -19.09
N ASP A 1135 -25.77 47.29 -18.62
CA ASP A 1135 -26.38 46.92 -17.32
C ASP A 1135 -27.18 45.60 -17.38
N MET A 1136 -27.34 45.02 -18.57
CA MET A 1136 -28.15 43.82 -18.79
C MET A 1136 -27.38 42.51 -18.54
N LEU A 1137 -26.05 42.54 -18.62
CA LEU A 1137 -25.18 41.40 -18.36
C LEU A 1137 -24.14 41.77 -17.30
N PRO A 1138 -24.05 41.06 -16.16
CA PRO A 1138 -22.98 41.28 -15.21
C PRO A 1138 -21.61 40.97 -15.84
N ALA A 1139 -20.55 41.56 -15.28
CA ALA A 1139 -19.17 41.24 -15.66
C ALA A 1139 -18.93 39.72 -15.58
N GLY A 1140 -18.34 39.15 -16.62
CA GLY A 1140 -18.16 37.71 -16.74
C GLY A 1140 -18.03 37.25 -18.19
N THR A 1141 -17.82 35.95 -18.35
CA THR A 1141 -17.70 35.29 -19.65
C THR A 1141 -18.98 34.55 -20.00
N TYR A 1142 -19.38 34.64 -21.27
CA TYR A 1142 -20.62 34.12 -21.85
C TYR A 1142 -20.32 33.41 -23.16
N LEU A 1143 -21.30 32.68 -23.68
CA LEU A 1143 -21.29 32.14 -25.04
C LEU A 1143 -22.25 32.94 -25.90
N LEU A 1144 -21.72 33.51 -26.97
CA LEU A 1144 -22.50 34.15 -28.02
C LEU A 1144 -22.78 33.10 -29.10
N LYS A 1145 -24.01 32.63 -29.15
CA LYS A 1145 -24.50 31.72 -30.18
C LYS A 1145 -25.28 32.50 -31.22
N VAL A 1146 -24.88 32.38 -32.47
CA VAL A 1146 -25.55 33.00 -33.62
C VAL A 1146 -26.06 31.87 -34.51
N SER A 1147 -27.35 31.91 -34.84
CA SER A 1147 -27.96 30.97 -35.78
C SER A 1147 -28.70 31.70 -36.90
N ARG A 1148 -28.61 31.15 -38.11
CA ARG A 1148 -29.27 31.62 -39.32
C ARG A 1148 -29.58 30.41 -40.20
N GLY A 1149 -30.86 30.07 -40.34
CA GLY A 1149 -31.27 28.82 -40.99
C GLY A 1149 -30.85 27.58 -40.19
N ASP A 1150 -30.16 26.67 -40.88
CA ASP A 1150 -29.51 25.48 -40.31
C ASP A 1150 -28.08 25.74 -39.81
N LYS A 1151 -27.52 26.94 -40.08
CA LYS A 1151 -26.16 27.30 -39.70
C LYS A 1151 -26.11 27.87 -38.29
N ILE A 1152 -25.13 27.42 -37.52
CA ILE A 1152 -24.87 27.87 -36.15
C ILE A 1152 -23.38 28.24 -36.03
N GLY A 1153 -23.09 29.26 -35.24
CA GLY A 1153 -21.74 29.58 -34.79
C GLY A 1153 -21.77 29.99 -33.33
N THR A 1154 -20.74 29.58 -32.58
CA THR A 1154 -20.59 29.93 -31.16
C THR A 1154 -19.22 30.59 -30.95
N ARG A 1155 -19.17 31.67 -30.16
CA ARG A 1155 -17.95 32.39 -29.76
C ARG A 1155 -18.01 32.75 -28.28
N GLN A 1156 -16.87 32.78 -27.61
CA GLN A 1156 -16.81 33.30 -26.25
C GLN A 1156 -17.01 34.83 -26.27
N LEU A 1157 -17.79 35.36 -25.32
CA LEU A 1157 -18.03 36.78 -25.11
C LEU A 1157 -17.60 37.17 -23.70
N VAL A 1158 -16.70 38.14 -23.57
CA VAL A 1158 -16.21 38.64 -22.28
C VAL A 1158 -16.81 40.01 -22.00
N LYS A 1159 -17.53 40.14 -20.89
CA LYS A 1159 -18.08 41.40 -20.38
C LYS A 1159 -17.20 41.87 -19.21
N LEU A 1160 -16.64 43.07 -19.32
CA LEU A 1160 -15.86 43.73 -18.26
C LEU A 1160 -16.75 44.36 -17.18
#